data_AF-A0A7J6LV83-F1
#
_entry.id   AF-A0A7J6LV83-F1
#
_cell.length_a   1.000
_cell.length_b   1.000
_cell.length_c   1.000
_cell.angle_alpha   90.00
_cell.angle_beta   90.00
_cell.angle_gamma   90.00
#
_symmetry.space_group_name_H-M   'P 1'
#
loop_
_entity.id
_entity.type
_entity.pdbx_description
1 polymer ?
#
loop_
_entity_poly.entity_id
_entity_poly.type
_entity_poly.pdbx_seq_one_letter_code
_entity_poly.pdbx_strand_id
1 'polypeptide(L)'
;MVIPVPAVGRDNGEPTDFAKKARPIMIILIILQFSLGCCRLYILDIFGGVWTIVLAFCGVWAYASGRGPYMGDLMFWGLVTFFCMWIFDLIMFLERVFKNNKPLFSGGTEETSSFRNNFASSTLIAALLIDITIPIFAIILYKERYSNIESHPILPDRSHDSISTGVTRSSGSSDHSGQHTSGASFTAFQDISQSPWFSITSEDAIYAAPIDHVLFGGHEHLVAHTNAEYAHKGLTQRDRLDSLTKTYAAMVRAFEKAGLDVFLESSCLIGFIRHNGNPIPWDMDIDIGFLEDECLNVFPNGNDDMYSKVSELLGPEYSVDKMGCDCGVDCEGDDGRMVGHVADKDTGFGVDIFSYARVTPDKLRPWQHDGRQWFERIRDRDDYTFPEEALLPLQNTTFAGVNGVLIPHNPRLFSSYEYGTNLEIHPFPWGFLAYSNLGPLGYCLAIIYLLIEFPDSWDDKRVPYWFYTALCLALFRGGLQSSVVGTCAINKYVPKPYMDEIFHIPQTQVYCDGHNFAEWDDHITTLPGLYFWAMATLGLIHAPCTVNNLRLFVSIVPTAIISIIVGLFIWSLGPPSHRILRTLTVLLYPTSFFYNNLYYTDTASTALVLATLYLHAHRRYILAGVVGAISVFCRQTNIVWLFGMALYHCLVEGLLPCIRTRKVDIHHLLTVVASLWTYILTGVGFIAFVVYNGSIVVGHKENHVASWHWAQIPYLILTVTFFMGPIVWLSIARYAIRAPKPLTDAFIIAICSIMLQFGTIAHPFLLADNRHFTFYLWRHVLTHRVVRLGIIPFAVAIIIRGTLNSPVGKRLFHKTDNRVAVWVFGLCCFLALVPSPLLELRYFNIPAMAVLLVYACCEDGLWMLYSTVGWMATINFISLLIFTERPFLSAATGELERFMW
;
A
#
# COMPACT_ATOMS: atom_id res chain seq x y z
N MET A 1 3.68 30.93 16.36
CA MET A 1 3.23 30.84 17.76
C MET A 1 2.30 29.64 17.89
N VAL A 2 2.79 28.57 18.53
CA VAL A 2 2.27 27.98 19.77
C VAL A 2 1.09 27.01 19.53
N ILE A 3 1.38 25.74 19.27
CA ILE A 3 1.34 24.70 20.32
C ILE A 3 2.50 23.73 20.04
N PRO A 4 3.48 23.58 20.96
CA PRO A 4 4.44 22.49 20.88
C PRO A 4 3.67 21.21 21.19
N VAL A 5 3.53 20.30 20.23
CA VAL A 5 2.99 18.97 20.50
C VAL A 5 4.19 18.10 20.89
N PRO A 6 4.29 17.62 22.15
CA PRO A 6 5.33 16.70 22.54
C PRO A 6 5.20 15.40 21.74
N ALA A 7 6.31 14.69 21.55
CA ALA A 7 6.23 13.31 21.07
C ALA A 7 5.29 12.54 22.00
N VAL A 8 4.20 12.00 21.46
CA VAL A 8 3.27 11.15 22.21
C VAL A 8 4.02 9.85 22.50
N GLY A 9 4.65 9.79 23.66
CA GLY A 9 5.25 8.57 24.20
C GLY A 9 4.17 7.50 24.35
N ARG A 10 4.56 6.24 24.15
CA ARG A 10 3.71 5.04 24.15
C ARG A 10 3.13 4.66 25.52
N ASP A 11 3.00 5.60 26.46
CA ASP A 11 2.36 5.33 27.76
C ASP A 11 0.86 5.65 27.70
N ASN A 12 0.11 4.65 27.21
CA ASN A 12 -1.34 4.58 27.28
C ASN A 12 -1.82 4.16 28.68
N GLY A 13 -1.45 4.92 29.72
CA GLY A 13 -2.10 4.81 31.04
C GLY A 13 -3.61 5.12 30.96
N GLU A 14 -4.38 4.64 31.92
CA GLU A 14 -5.85 4.76 31.95
C GLU A 14 -6.35 6.21 31.80
N PRO A 15 -7.58 6.43 31.29
CA PRO A 15 -8.19 7.76 31.22
C PRO A 15 -8.34 8.39 32.61
N THR A 16 -8.04 9.68 32.75
CA THR A 16 -8.22 10.42 34.01
C THR A 16 -9.70 10.48 34.40
N ASP A 17 -10.01 10.62 35.70
CA ASP A 17 -11.39 10.73 36.18
C ASP A 17 -12.12 11.94 35.59
N PHE A 18 -11.38 13.00 35.27
CA PHE A 18 -11.89 14.15 34.55
C PHE A 18 -12.31 13.78 33.12
N ALA A 19 -11.47 13.03 32.38
CA ALA A 19 -11.80 12.54 31.03
C ALA A 19 -12.99 11.56 31.03
N LYS A 20 -13.16 10.75 32.08
CA LYS A 20 -14.33 9.87 32.26
C LYS A 20 -15.61 10.68 32.48
N LYS A 21 -15.58 11.74 33.30
CA LYS A 21 -16.73 12.65 33.54
C LYS A 21 -17.10 13.51 32.32
N ALA A 22 -16.17 13.72 31.40
CA ALA A 22 -16.39 14.51 30.18
C ALA A 22 -17.09 13.75 29.03
N ARG A 23 -17.36 12.45 29.19
CA ARG A 23 -18.02 11.60 28.17
C ARG A 23 -19.36 12.15 27.65
N PRO A 24 -20.29 12.68 28.47
CA PRO A 24 -21.54 13.24 27.95
C PRO A 24 -21.31 14.41 26.98
N ILE A 25 -20.28 15.23 27.23
CA ILE A 25 -19.90 16.35 26.37
C ILE A 25 -19.40 15.83 25.02
N MET A 26 -18.61 14.76 25.03
CA MET A 26 -18.12 14.12 23.80
C MET A 26 -19.27 13.58 22.94
N ILE A 27 -20.24 12.88 23.52
CA ILE A 27 -21.43 12.39 22.82
C ILE A 27 -22.21 13.55 22.20
N ILE A 28 -22.41 14.64 22.96
CA ILE A 28 -23.08 15.84 22.46
C ILE A 28 -22.32 16.41 21.26
N LEU A 29 -20.99 16.53 21.33
CA LEU A 29 -20.17 17.03 20.22
C LEU A 29 -20.25 16.13 18.98
N ILE A 30 -20.28 14.81 19.15
CA ILE A 30 -20.44 13.83 18.05
C ILE A 30 -21.82 13.99 17.39
N ILE A 31 -22.89 14.08 18.17
CA ILE A 31 -24.25 14.25 17.66
C ILE A 31 -24.37 15.59 16.92
N LEU A 32 -23.82 16.66 17.48
CA LEU A 32 -23.80 17.97 16.85
C LEU A 32 -23.00 17.95 15.54
N GLN A 33 -21.84 17.29 15.51
CA GLN A 33 -21.01 17.16 14.31
C GLN A 33 -21.71 16.32 13.23
N PHE A 34 -22.35 15.20 13.58
CA PHE A 34 -23.13 14.40 12.63
C PHE A 34 -24.33 15.17 12.06
N SER A 35 -25.06 15.87 12.92
CA SER A 35 -26.21 16.70 12.54
C SER A 35 -25.79 17.84 11.63
N LEU A 36 -24.66 18.49 11.93
CA LEU A 36 -24.04 19.50 11.09
C LEU A 36 -23.72 18.95 9.69
N GLY A 37 -23.13 17.76 9.61
CA GLY A 37 -22.85 17.11 8.33
C GLY A 37 -24.12 16.88 7.49
N CYS A 38 -25.22 16.47 8.12
CA CYS A 38 -26.53 16.35 7.45
C CYS A 38 -27.04 17.70 6.94
N CYS A 39 -26.95 18.77 7.76
CA CYS A 39 -27.32 20.12 7.35
C CYS A 39 -26.48 20.64 6.17
N ARG A 40 -25.19 20.28 6.11
CA ARG A 40 -24.27 20.62 5.00
C ARG A 40 -24.66 19.91 3.70
N LEU A 41 -25.01 18.63 3.76
CA LEU A 41 -25.53 17.90 2.60
C LEU A 41 -26.82 18.54 2.05
N TYR A 42 -27.71 18.99 2.94
CA TYR A 42 -28.96 19.65 2.53
C TYR A 42 -28.72 20.96 1.76
N ILE A 43 -27.67 21.73 2.10
CA ILE A 43 -27.29 22.94 1.37
C ILE A 43 -26.38 22.67 0.15
N LEU A 44 -26.25 21.40 -0.24
CA LEU A 44 -25.41 20.91 -1.36
C LEU A 44 -23.90 21.13 -1.15
N ASP A 45 -23.46 21.34 0.08
CA ASP A 45 -22.04 21.20 0.43
C ASP A 45 -21.73 19.70 0.62
N ILE A 46 -21.67 18.98 -0.52
CA ILE A 46 -21.54 17.52 -0.54
C ILE A 46 -20.21 17.10 0.07
N PHE A 47 -19.13 17.79 -0.27
CA PHE A 47 -17.80 17.47 0.26
C PHE A 47 -17.71 17.77 1.75
N GLY A 48 -18.12 18.96 2.19
CA GLY A 48 -18.12 19.31 3.60
C GLY A 48 -19.04 18.41 4.42
N GLY A 49 -20.25 18.12 3.93
CA GLY A 49 -21.21 17.27 4.62
C GLY A 49 -20.74 15.83 4.79
N VAL A 50 -20.21 15.19 3.73
CA VAL A 50 -19.66 13.83 3.82
C VAL A 50 -18.48 13.78 4.80
N TRP A 51 -17.55 14.75 4.74
CA TRP A 51 -16.39 14.75 5.62
C TRP A 51 -16.73 15.03 7.08
N THR A 52 -17.65 15.97 7.37
CA THR A 52 -18.12 16.22 8.74
C THR A 52 -18.81 14.98 9.32
N ILE A 53 -19.55 14.20 8.52
CA ILE A 53 -20.14 12.92 8.95
C ILE A 53 -19.05 11.88 9.23
N VAL A 54 -18.06 11.73 8.35
CA VAL A 54 -16.91 10.83 8.56
C VAL A 54 -16.17 11.20 9.86
N LEU A 55 -16.00 12.49 10.16
CA LEU A 55 -15.35 12.93 11.39
C LEU A 55 -16.21 12.73 12.63
N ALA A 56 -17.54 12.83 12.51
CA ALA A 56 -18.42 12.40 13.59
C ALA A 56 -18.26 10.91 13.88
N PHE A 57 -18.08 10.05 12.85
CA PHE A 57 -17.74 8.64 13.03
C PHE A 57 -16.34 8.43 13.64
N CYS A 58 -15.34 9.27 13.32
CA CYS A 58 -14.07 9.28 14.03
C CYS A 58 -14.25 9.65 15.52
N GLY A 59 -15.20 10.53 15.84
CA GLY A 59 -15.58 10.86 17.21
C GLY A 59 -16.29 9.69 17.90
N VAL A 60 -17.19 8.99 17.22
CA VAL A 60 -17.79 7.73 17.71
C VAL A 60 -16.70 6.70 17.99
N TRP A 61 -15.72 6.56 17.10
CA TRP A 61 -14.59 5.68 17.28
C TRP A 61 -13.75 6.07 18.51
N ALA A 62 -13.38 7.35 18.65
CA ALA A 62 -12.67 7.86 19.82
C ALA A 62 -13.46 7.71 21.13
N TYR A 63 -14.80 7.69 21.05
CA TYR A 63 -15.69 7.44 22.19
C TYR A 63 -15.81 5.94 22.52
N ALA A 64 -15.85 5.09 21.48
CA ALA A 64 -16.05 3.65 21.56
C ALA A 64 -14.78 2.85 21.91
N SER A 65 -13.60 3.49 21.95
CA SER A 65 -12.36 2.91 22.48
C SER A 65 -12.47 2.60 23.99
N GLY A 66 -13.16 1.51 24.33
CA GLY A 66 -12.94 0.59 25.44
C GLY A 66 -13.05 1.03 26.90
N ARG A 67 -12.40 2.10 27.36
CA ARG A 67 -12.28 2.41 28.82
C ARG A 67 -12.37 3.91 29.17
N GLY A 68 -12.68 4.74 28.17
CA GLY A 68 -12.73 6.22 28.23
C GLY A 68 -11.96 6.79 27.04
N PRO A 69 -12.04 8.10 26.75
CA PRO A 69 -11.37 8.64 25.57
C PRO A 69 -9.86 8.45 25.74
N TYR A 70 -9.29 7.50 24.98
CA TYR A 70 -7.84 7.35 24.91
C TYR A 70 -7.29 8.66 24.36
N MET A 71 -6.33 9.25 25.07
CA MET A 71 -5.90 10.60 24.76
C MET A 71 -5.37 10.72 23.33
N GLY A 72 -4.76 9.66 22.79
CA GLY A 72 -4.34 9.56 21.40
C GLY A 72 -5.52 9.67 20.41
N ASP A 73 -6.57 8.89 20.61
CA ASP A 73 -7.75 8.85 19.71
C ASP A 73 -8.56 10.14 19.79
N LEU A 74 -8.68 10.72 20.98
CA LEU A 74 -9.34 12.00 21.21
C LEU A 74 -8.54 13.16 20.59
N MET A 75 -7.22 13.18 20.77
CA MET A 75 -6.35 14.14 20.11
C MET A 75 -6.38 13.98 18.60
N PHE A 76 -6.47 12.74 18.10
CA PHE A 76 -6.63 12.46 16.69
C PHE A 76 -7.94 13.03 16.15
N TRP A 77 -9.09 12.73 16.76
CA TRP A 77 -10.39 13.30 16.36
C TRP A 77 -10.38 14.83 16.42
N GLY A 78 -9.80 15.43 17.47
CA GLY A 78 -9.63 16.88 17.60
C GLY A 78 -8.77 17.50 16.50
N LEU A 79 -7.55 16.98 16.30
CA LEU A 79 -6.60 17.52 15.32
C LEU A 79 -7.09 17.34 13.89
N VAL A 80 -7.66 16.17 13.56
CA VAL A 80 -8.22 15.93 12.22
C VAL A 80 -9.44 16.84 11.99
N THR A 81 -10.33 17.03 12.98
CA THR A 81 -11.44 17.97 12.85
C THR A 81 -10.96 19.42 12.62
N PHE A 82 -9.93 19.86 13.36
CA PHE A 82 -9.36 21.20 13.20
C PHE A 82 -8.73 21.42 11.81
N PHE A 83 -7.82 20.53 11.40
CA PHE A 83 -7.04 20.70 10.17
C PHE A 83 -7.82 20.35 8.92
N CYS A 84 -8.72 19.36 8.99
CA CYS A 84 -9.47 18.90 7.83
C CYS A 84 -10.76 19.68 7.60
N MET A 85 -11.45 20.18 8.64
CA MET A 85 -12.72 20.91 8.48
C MET A 85 -12.63 22.37 8.93
N TRP A 86 -12.25 22.64 10.18
CA TRP A 86 -12.41 24.00 10.73
C TRP A 86 -11.66 25.10 9.95
N ILE A 87 -10.44 24.83 9.49
CA ILE A 87 -9.67 25.77 8.65
C ILE A 87 -10.39 26.04 7.31
N PHE A 88 -10.95 25.01 6.68
CA PHE A 88 -11.68 25.16 5.43
C PHE A 88 -13.03 25.86 5.64
N ASP A 89 -13.71 25.58 6.74
CA ASP A 89 -14.97 26.24 7.10
C ASP A 89 -14.78 27.72 7.44
N LEU A 90 -13.63 28.09 8.02
CA LEU A 90 -13.23 29.49 8.19
C LEU A 90 -13.00 30.19 6.86
N ILE A 91 -12.30 29.54 5.92
CA ILE A 91 -12.09 30.12 4.59
C ILE A 91 -13.43 30.30 3.86
N MET A 92 -14.31 29.30 3.89
CA MET A 92 -15.63 29.37 3.23
C MET A 92 -16.54 30.42 3.87
N PHE A 93 -16.52 30.55 5.20
CA PHE A 93 -17.26 31.60 5.90
C PHE A 93 -16.73 32.99 5.55
N LEU A 94 -15.41 33.21 5.59
CA LEU A 94 -14.80 34.49 5.23
C LEU A 94 -15.06 34.84 3.77
N GLU A 95 -14.95 33.87 2.85
CA GLU A 95 -15.30 34.07 1.44
C GLU A 95 -16.76 34.51 1.28
N ARG A 96 -17.68 33.88 2.01
CA ARG A 96 -19.11 34.24 1.97
C ARG A 96 -19.37 35.64 2.55
N VAL A 97 -18.65 36.05 3.59
CA VAL A 97 -18.76 37.39 4.19
C VAL A 97 -18.17 38.47 3.29
N PHE A 98 -17.03 38.22 2.63
CA PHE A 98 -16.29 39.24 1.90
C PHE A 98 -16.60 39.31 0.39
N LYS A 99 -17.03 38.21 -0.25
CA LYS A 99 -17.30 38.18 -1.70
C LYS A 99 -18.78 38.20 -2.07
N ASN A 100 -19.68 37.89 -1.14
CA ASN A 100 -21.10 37.76 -1.46
C ASN A 100 -21.86 39.06 -1.15
N ASN A 101 -22.48 39.68 -2.17
CA ASN A 101 -23.19 40.96 -2.02
C ASN A 101 -24.53 40.86 -1.26
N LYS A 102 -24.87 39.68 -0.72
CA LYS A 102 -26.11 39.43 0.04
C LYS A 102 -25.81 39.40 1.54
N PRO A 103 -26.68 39.97 2.38
CA PRO A 103 -26.50 39.89 3.83
C PRO A 103 -26.55 38.42 4.30
N LEU A 104 -25.77 38.10 5.34
CA LEU A 104 -25.73 36.74 5.92
C LEU A 104 -27.12 36.24 6.32
N PHE A 105 -27.96 37.15 6.83
CA PHE A 105 -29.36 36.88 7.14
C PHE A 105 -30.25 37.95 6.49
N SER A 106 -31.30 37.53 5.78
CA SER A 106 -32.28 38.41 5.15
C SER A 106 -33.67 38.21 5.76
N GLY A 107 -34.41 39.31 5.98
CA GLY A 107 -35.82 39.31 6.42
C GLY A 107 -36.83 39.53 5.29
N GLY A 108 -36.41 39.40 4.03
CA GLY A 108 -37.22 39.75 2.85
C GLY A 108 -38.35 38.76 2.52
N THR A 109 -39.39 39.26 1.85
CA THR A 109 -40.69 38.63 1.58
C THR A 109 -40.71 37.50 0.53
N GLU A 110 -39.56 37.09 -0.03
CA GLU A 110 -39.44 35.86 -0.85
C GLU A 110 -39.10 34.67 0.06
N GLU A 111 -40.13 33.95 0.52
CA GLU A 111 -40.00 32.89 1.55
C GLU A 111 -38.97 31.80 1.25
N THR A 112 -38.85 31.34 0.00
CA THR A 112 -38.01 30.19 -0.36
C THR A 112 -36.52 30.53 -0.57
N SER A 113 -36.21 31.70 -1.12
CA SER A 113 -34.82 32.16 -1.34
C SER A 113 -34.18 32.68 -0.03
N SER A 114 -35.00 33.28 0.84
CA SER A 114 -34.58 33.79 2.15
C SER A 114 -34.29 32.66 3.14
N PHE A 115 -35.13 31.62 3.19
CA PHE A 115 -34.92 30.47 4.09
C PHE A 115 -33.62 29.72 3.78
N ARG A 116 -33.37 29.36 2.51
CA ARG A 116 -32.16 28.60 2.14
C ARG A 116 -30.88 29.40 2.37
N ASN A 117 -30.92 30.71 2.15
CA ASN A 117 -29.78 31.59 2.45
C ASN A 117 -29.51 31.66 3.95
N ASN A 118 -30.54 31.91 4.77
CA ASN A 118 -30.44 31.98 6.22
C ASN A 118 -29.97 30.64 6.81
N PHE A 119 -30.54 29.53 6.34
CA PHE A 119 -30.16 28.17 6.78
C PHE A 119 -28.71 27.83 6.42
N ALA A 120 -28.25 28.18 5.22
CA ALA A 120 -26.86 27.96 4.82
C ALA A 120 -25.88 28.85 5.61
N SER A 121 -26.26 30.09 5.93
CA SER A 121 -25.47 30.96 6.82
C SER A 121 -25.41 30.41 8.24
N SER A 122 -26.53 29.95 8.79
CA SER A 122 -26.58 29.28 10.09
C SER A 122 -25.74 28.00 10.12
N THR A 123 -25.75 27.21 9.04
CA THR A 123 -24.96 25.97 8.93
C THR A 123 -23.45 26.24 8.90
N LEU A 124 -23.00 27.27 8.18
CA LEU A 124 -21.58 27.65 8.15
C LEU A 124 -21.09 28.20 9.49
N ILE A 125 -21.93 28.98 10.19
CA ILE A 125 -21.62 29.47 11.54
C ILE A 125 -21.58 28.31 12.53
N ALA A 126 -22.54 27.38 12.44
CA ALA A 126 -22.56 26.17 13.26
C ALA A 126 -21.32 25.30 13.01
N ALA A 127 -20.86 25.18 11.76
CA ALA A 127 -19.63 24.46 11.42
C ALA A 127 -18.41 25.04 12.12
N LEU A 128 -18.23 26.35 12.05
CA LEU A 128 -17.15 27.05 12.74
C LEU A 128 -17.16 26.86 14.25
N LEU A 129 -18.34 26.84 14.87
CA LEU A 129 -18.47 26.69 16.32
C LEU A 129 -18.30 25.24 16.75
N ILE A 130 -18.93 24.28 16.08
CA ILE A 130 -18.87 22.87 16.47
C ILE A 130 -17.45 22.32 16.24
N ASP A 131 -16.86 22.56 15.07
CA ASP A 131 -15.59 21.96 14.69
C ASP A 131 -14.37 22.58 15.40
N ILE A 132 -14.47 23.79 16.01
CA ILE A 132 -13.42 24.31 16.91
C ILE A 132 -13.56 23.79 18.33
N THR A 133 -14.78 23.45 18.75
CA THR A 133 -15.03 23.01 20.13
C THR A 133 -14.42 21.63 20.37
N ILE A 134 -14.37 20.77 19.35
CA ILE A 134 -13.79 19.42 19.39
C ILE A 134 -12.26 19.40 19.65
N PRO A 135 -11.41 20.13 18.88
CA PRO A 135 -9.98 20.24 19.19
C PRO A 135 -9.70 20.94 20.51
N ILE A 136 -10.47 21.97 20.87
CA ILE A 136 -10.34 22.64 22.18
C ILE A 136 -10.62 21.65 23.31
N PHE A 137 -11.70 20.88 23.21
CA PHE A 137 -12.06 19.83 24.15
C PHE A 137 -10.94 18.78 24.27
N ALA A 138 -10.39 18.35 23.15
CA ALA A 138 -9.27 17.40 23.12
C ALA A 138 -8.01 17.97 23.80
N ILE A 139 -7.67 19.24 23.58
CA ILE A 139 -6.50 19.91 24.20
C ILE A 139 -6.70 20.09 25.71
N ILE A 140 -7.91 20.41 26.17
CA ILE A 140 -8.24 20.54 27.59
C ILE A 140 -7.98 19.21 28.30
N LEU A 141 -8.45 18.11 27.72
CA LEU A 141 -8.22 16.77 28.27
C LEU A 141 -6.74 16.39 28.23
N TYR A 142 -6.02 16.74 27.16
CA TYR A 142 -4.58 16.49 27.06
C TYR A 142 -3.76 17.23 28.14
N LYS A 143 -4.04 18.52 28.36
CA LYS A 143 -3.34 19.33 29.36
C LYS A 143 -3.57 18.82 30.78
N GLU A 144 -4.80 18.42 31.10
CA GLU A 144 -5.14 17.86 32.40
C GLU A 144 -4.37 16.56 32.68
N ARG A 145 -4.28 15.66 31.70
CA ARG A 145 -3.48 14.43 31.81
C ARG A 145 -1.99 14.74 32.00
N TYR A 146 -1.43 15.68 31.23
CA TYR A 146 -0.01 16.02 31.33
C TYR A 146 0.34 16.59 32.71
N SER A 147 -0.52 17.43 33.30
CA SER A 147 -0.33 17.94 34.66
C SER A 147 -0.39 16.84 35.75
N ASN A 148 -1.14 15.74 35.52
CA ASN A 148 -1.19 14.60 36.46
C ASN A 148 0.06 13.70 36.39
N ILE A 149 0.74 13.64 35.25
CA ILE A 149 1.95 12.83 35.06
C ILE A 149 3.17 13.46 35.75
N GLU A 150 3.30 14.80 35.71
CA GLU A 150 4.41 15.51 36.37
C GLU A 150 4.39 15.39 37.92
N SER A 151 3.25 15.02 38.52
CA SER A 151 3.12 14.82 39.97
C SER A 151 3.57 13.45 40.50
N HIS A 152 3.81 12.43 39.66
CA HIS A 152 4.19 11.07 40.09
C HIS A 152 5.21 10.39 39.13
N PRO A 153 6.54 10.48 39.37
CA PRO A 153 7.55 9.82 38.52
C PRO A 153 7.83 8.36 38.94
N ILE A 154 7.89 7.44 37.97
CA ILE A 154 8.28 6.02 38.15
C ILE A 154 9.80 5.85 37.97
N LEU A 155 10.45 5.10 38.87
CA LEU A 155 11.91 4.89 39.05
C LEU A 155 12.58 3.91 38.04
N PRO A 156 13.94 3.81 37.98
CA PRO A 156 14.69 3.35 36.79
C PRO A 156 15.30 1.92 36.83
N ASP A 157 15.63 1.49 35.61
CA ASP A 157 16.45 0.39 35.06
C ASP A 157 17.45 -0.35 35.99
N ARG A 158 17.48 -1.70 35.93
CA ARG A 158 18.45 -2.57 36.62
C ARG A 158 19.28 -3.38 35.62
N SER A 159 20.53 -2.96 35.46
CA SER A 159 21.69 -3.79 35.07
C SER A 159 22.05 -4.82 36.14
N HIS A 160 22.50 -6.03 35.76
CA HIS A 160 23.41 -6.98 36.45
C HIS A 160 23.46 -8.27 35.59
N ASP A 161 24.49 -9.10 35.48
CA ASP A 161 25.86 -9.13 35.97
C ASP A 161 26.65 -10.18 35.16
N SER A 162 27.95 -9.93 35.02
CA SER A 162 28.96 -10.86 34.51
C SER A 162 29.37 -11.87 35.60
N ILE A 163 29.28 -13.18 35.33
CA ILE A 163 30.05 -14.20 36.06
C ILE A 163 30.70 -15.16 35.07
N SER A 164 32.03 -15.11 35.03
CA SER A 164 32.93 -16.07 34.40
C SER A 164 33.09 -17.31 35.26
N THR A 165 32.94 -18.51 34.69
CA THR A 165 33.72 -19.69 35.12
C THR A 165 34.16 -20.47 33.89
N GLY A 166 35.46 -20.71 33.78
CA GLY A 166 36.06 -21.50 32.72
C GLY A 166 36.16 -22.97 33.11
N VAL A 167 35.91 -23.85 32.15
CA VAL A 167 36.35 -25.24 32.16
C VAL A 167 36.96 -25.54 30.79
N THR A 168 38.16 -26.12 30.80
CA THR A 168 38.94 -26.48 29.61
C THR A 168 38.85 -27.98 29.33
N ARG A 169 38.95 -28.33 28.04
CA ARG A 169 39.30 -29.62 27.40
C ARG A 169 38.28 -30.76 27.44
N SER A 170 37.87 -31.24 26.27
CA SER A 170 38.60 -32.31 25.57
C SER A 170 38.05 -32.58 24.16
N SER A 171 38.98 -32.91 23.27
CA SER A 171 38.77 -33.45 21.94
C SER A 171 38.33 -34.92 22.01
N GLY A 172 37.24 -35.26 21.33
CA GLY A 172 36.81 -36.63 21.08
C GLY A 172 36.20 -36.73 19.69
N SER A 173 36.99 -37.24 18.74
CA SER A 173 36.57 -37.66 17.41
C SER A 173 35.87 -39.01 17.48
N SER A 174 34.70 -39.12 16.86
CA SER A 174 34.18 -40.39 16.35
C SER A 174 33.36 -40.12 15.08
N ASP A 175 33.93 -40.52 13.96
CA ASP A 175 33.26 -40.69 12.68
C ASP A 175 32.05 -41.62 12.81
N HIS A 176 30.94 -41.27 12.16
CA HIS A 176 30.18 -42.23 11.35
C HIS A 176 29.35 -41.51 10.28
N SER A 177 29.85 -41.62 9.04
CA SER A 177 29.16 -41.89 7.77
C SER A 177 27.77 -41.29 7.54
N GLY A 178 27.71 -40.46 6.49
CA GLY A 178 26.52 -39.75 6.05
C GLY A 178 25.39 -40.61 5.50
N GLN A 179 24.21 -39.99 5.51
CA GLN A 179 23.23 -40.12 4.46
C GLN A 179 22.64 -38.74 4.19
N HIS A 180 23.06 -38.17 3.05
CA HIS A 180 22.30 -37.16 2.35
C HIS A 180 20.95 -37.76 1.96
N THR A 181 19.86 -37.20 2.48
CA THR A 181 18.57 -37.26 1.82
C THR A 181 18.33 -35.91 1.13
N SER A 182 18.79 -35.83 -0.12
CA SER A 182 17.95 -35.45 -1.26
C SER A 182 16.67 -34.69 -0.86
N GLY A 183 16.59 -33.38 -1.07
CA GLY A 183 16.48 -32.87 -2.43
C GLY A 183 15.16 -33.34 -3.05
N ALA A 184 14.04 -32.95 -2.45
CA ALA A 184 12.75 -33.07 -3.11
C ALA A 184 12.73 -32.10 -4.29
N SER A 185 12.97 -32.66 -5.46
CA SER A 185 12.76 -32.03 -6.76
C SER A 185 11.29 -31.64 -6.90
N PHE A 186 10.97 -30.34 -6.85
CA PHE A 186 9.70 -29.85 -7.39
C PHE A 186 9.79 -29.89 -8.92
N THR A 187 9.49 -31.07 -9.45
CA THR A 187 9.25 -31.32 -10.87
C THR A 187 7.76 -31.19 -11.13
N ALA A 188 7.42 -30.65 -12.31
CA ALA A 188 6.10 -30.48 -12.90
C ALA A 188 5.18 -29.40 -12.26
N PHE A 189 4.94 -28.35 -13.04
CA PHE A 189 3.68 -27.61 -12.99
C PHE A 189 2.54 -28.63 -13.16
N GLN A 190 1.90 -29.02 -12.06
CA GLN A 190 0.55 -29.57 -12.12
C GLN A 190 -0.39 -28.45 -12.59
N ASP A 191 -1.31 -28.82 -13.47
CA ASP A 191 -2.38 -27.96 -13.96
C ASP A 191 -3.05 -27.28 -12.76
N ILE A 192 -3.07 -25.93 -12.72
CA ILE A 192 -3.65 -25.17 -11.60
C ILE A 192 -5.12 -25.57 -11.38
N SER A 193 -5.82 -26.03 -12.42
CA SER A 193 -7.18 -26.56 -12.33
C SER A 193 -7.30 -27.88 -11.54
N GLN A 194 -6.20 -28.60 -11.34
CA GLN A 194 -6.12 -29.83 -10.55
C GLN A 194 -5.46 -29.62 -9.17
N SER A 195 -5.13 -28.37 -8.83
CA SER A 195 -4.62 -28.05 -7.50
C SER A 195 -5.69 -28.36 -6.44
N PRO A 196 -5.35 -29.08 -5.34
CA PRO A 196 -6.29 -29.43 -4.28
C PRO A 196 -7.05 -28.21 -3.75
N TRP A 197 -6.40 -27.04 -3.77
CA TRP A 197 -6.96 -25.74 -3.36
C TRP A 197 -8.22 -25.32 -4.11
N PHE A 198 -8.43 -25.77 -5.36
CA PHE A 198 -9.61 -25.44 -6.16
C PHE A 198 -10.62 -26.58 -6.26
N SER A 199 -10.39 -27.71 -5.57
CA SER A 199 -11.27 -28.88 -5.61
C SER A 199 -12.55 -28.71 -4.76
N ILE A 200 -12.54 -27.80 -3.79
CA ILE A 200 -13.65 -27.52 -2.88
C ILE A 200 -14.43 -26.32 -3.41
N THR A 201 -15.67 -26.56 -3.85
CA THR A 201 -16.52 -25.56 -4.54
C THR A 201 -17.87 -25.33 -3.87
N SER A 202 -18.19 -26.09 -2.82
CA SER A 202 -19.44 -26.01 -2.06
C SER A 202 -19.23 -26.46 -0.61
N GLU A 203 -20.22 -26.22 0.24
CA GLU A 203 -20.22 -26.70 1.64
C GLU A 203 -20.24 -28.24 1.73
N ASP A 204 -20.99 -28.91 0.85
CA ASP A 204 -20.95 -30.37 0.75
C ASP A 204 -19.56 -30.89 0.36
N ALA A 205 -18.82 -30.14 -0.46
CA ALA A 205 -17.44 -30.48 -0.82
C ALA A 205 -16.47 -30.29 0.34
N ILE A 206 -16.74 -29.36 1.28
CA ILE A 206 -15.97 -29.24 2.53
C ILE A 206 -16.20 -30.50 3.37
N TYR A 207 -17.45 -30.88 3.60
CA TYR A 207 -17.78 -32.05 4.41
C TYR A 207 -17.23 -33.36 3.82
N ALA A 208 -17.21 -33.49 2.51
CA ALA A 208 -16.67 -34.67 1.81
C ALA A 208 -15.15 -34.65 1.63
N ALA A 209 -14.47 -33.53 1.93
CA ALA A 209 -13.03 -33.42 1.75
C ALA A 209 -12.28 -34.34 2.74
N PRO A 210 -11.10 -34.85 2.37
CA PRO A 210 -10.22 -35.54 3.30
C PRO A 210 -9.85 -34.67 4.51
N ILE A 211 -9.64 -35.30 5.67
CA ILE A 211 -9.22 -34.59 6.90
C ILE A 211 -7.86 -33.90 6.77
N ASP A 212 -6.96 -34.44 5.95
CA ASP A 212 -5.61 -33.91 5.67
C ASP A 212 -5.56 -33.05 4.41
N HIS A 213 -6.72 -32.61 3.90
CA HIS A 213 -6.77 -31.77 2.72
C HIS A 213 -6.02 -30.45 2.97
N VAL A 214 -5.23 -30.03 1.98
CA VAL A 214 -4.29 -28.88 2.11
C VAL A 214 -4.98 -27.58 2.50
N LEU A 215 -6.26 -27.40 2.12
CA LEU A 215 -7.07 -26.25 2.51
C LEU A 215 -7.21 -26.10 4.04
N PHE A 216 -7.14 -27.21 4.77
CA PHE A 216 -7.33 -27.28 6.23
C PHE A 216 -6.02 -27.56 6.97
N GLY A 217 -4.91 -26.99 6.48
CA GLY A 217 -3.60 -27.11 7.15
C GLY A 217 -2.81 -28.38 6.81
N GLY A 218 -3.43 -29.33 6.10
CA GLY A 218 -2.75 -30.53 5.61
C GLY A 218 -2.35 -31.52 6.70
N HIS A 219 -1.49 -32.47 6.34
CA HIS A 219 -1.07 -33.54 7.25
C HIS A 219 -0.32 -33.04 8.51
N GLU A 220 0.49 -31.98 8.39
CA GLU A 220 1.23 -31.43 9.54
C GLU A 220 0.30 -30.84 10.59
N HIS A 221 -0.74 -30.11 10.16
CA HIS A 221 -1.75 -29.58 11.08
C HIS A 221 -2.57 -30.71 11.72
N LEU A 222 -2.93 -31.74 10.94
CA LEU A 222 -3.61 -32.92 11.46
C LEU A 222 -2.81 -33.62 12.58
N VAL A 223 -1.50 -33.80 12.40
CA VAL A 223 -0.62 -34.44 13.40
C VAL A 223 -0.41 -33.56 14.64
N ALA A 224 -0.61 -32.24 14.53
CA ALA A 224 -0.54 -31.34 15.69
C ALA A 224 -1.77 -31.45 16.61
N HIS A 225 -2.94 -31.82 16.09
CA HIS A 225 -4.21 -31.89 16.83
C HIS A 225 -4.70 -33.33 17.05
N THR A 226 -4.01 -34.33 16.52
CA THR A 226 -4.36 -35.75 16.70
C THR A 226 -3.11 -36.57 16.91
N ASN A 227 -3.16 -37.54 17.82
CA ASN A 227 -2.07 -38.46 17.97
C ASN A 227 -2.00 -39.36 16.72
N ALA A 228 -0.89 -39.25 15.98
CA ALA A 228 -0.69 -39.87 14.66
C ALA A 228 -0.87 -41.40 14.65
N GLU A 229 -0.84 -42.05 15.83
CA GLU A 229 -1.09 -43.47 15.99
C GLU A 229 -2.57 -43.87 15.73
N TYR A 230 -3.51 -42.93 15.90
CA TYR A 230 -4.97 -43.15 15.78
C TYR A 230 -5.60 -42.54 14.52
N ALA A 231 -4.90 -41.64 13.82
CA ALA A 231 -5.42 -41.02 12.59
C ALA A 231 -5.51 -42.05 11.44
N HIS A 232 -6.67 -42.68 11.27
CA HIS A 232 -6.90 -43.64 10.19
C HIS A 232 -6.97 -42.98 8.81
N LYS A 233 -6.30 -43.59 7.83
CA LYS A 233 -6.30 -43.14 6.43
C LYS A 233 -7.72 -43.26 5.84
N GLY A 234 -8.31 -42.14 5.41
CA GLY A 234 -9.54 -42.12 4.62
C GLY A 234 -10.75 -41.44 5.27
N LEU A 235 -10.60 -40.81 6.44
CA LEU A 235 -11.66 -40.02 7.05
C LEU A 235 -11.91 -38.72 6.29
N THR A 236 -13.18 -38.31 6.25
CA THR A 236 -13.62 -37.02 5.71
C THR A 236 -13.79 -35.98 6.83
N GLN A 237 -13.89 -34.70 6.46
CA GLN A 237 -14.23 -33.63 7.41
C GLN A 237 -15.55 -33.93 8.14
N ARG A 238 -16.52 -34.58 7.48
CA ARG A 238 -17.77 -35.05 8.12
C ARG A 238 -17.51 -36.13 9.17
N ASP A 239 -16.74 -37.16 8.85
CA ASP A 239 -16.43 -38.24 9.80
C ASP A 239 -15.73 -37.70 11.04
N ARG A 240 -14.82 -36.73 10.85
CA ARG A 240 -14.17 -36.00 11.94
C ARG A 240 -15.17 -35.26 12.82
N LEU A 241 -16.04 -34.43 12.23
CA LEU A 241 -17.05 -33.68 12.98
C LEU A 241 -18.00 -34.60 13.75
N ASP A 242 -18.40 -35.72 13.14
CA ASP A 242 -19.22 -36.74 13.77
C ASP A 242 -18.49 -37.39 14.95
N SER A 243 -17.18 -37.66 14.82
CA SER A 243 -16.35 -38.18 15.91
C SER A 243 -16.23 -37.18 17.06
N LEU A 244 -15.81 -35.94 16.77
CA LEU A 244 -15.71 -34.86 17.75
C LEU A 244 -17.02 -34.67 18.51
N THR A 245 -18.14 -34.65 17.81
CA THR A 245 -19.47 -34.51 18.41
C THR A 245 -19.82 -35.69 19.33
N LYS A 246 -19.45 -36.92 18.98
CA LYS A 246 -19.65 -38.11 19.84
C LYS A 246 -18.79 -38.07 21.09
N THR A 247 -17.50 -37.77 20.95
CA THR A 247 -16.55 -37.64 22.07
C THR A 247 -17.02 -36.56 23.03
N TYR A 248 -17.40 -35.40 22.49
CA TYR A 248 -17.98 -34.30 23.25
C TYR A 248 -19.26 -34.72 24.00
N ALA A 249 -20.19 -35.40 23.34
CA ALA A 249 -21.42 -35.85 23.97
C ALA A 249 -21.18 -36.87 25.10
N ALA A 250 -20.21 -37.77 24.95
CA ALA A 250 -19.82 -38.72 25.99
C ALA A 250 -19.21 -38.00 27.21
N MET A 251 -18.36 -37.02 26.94
CA MET A 251 -17.70 -36.21 27.96
C MET A 251 -18.69 -35.35 28.75
N VAL A 252 -19.62 -34.66 28.09
CA VAL A 252 -20.69 -33.89 28.78
C VAL A 252 -21.49 -34.79 29.72
N ARG A 253 -21.87 -36.01 29.29
CA ARG A 253 -22.58 -36.98 30.14
C ARG A 253 -21.74 -37.48 31.31
N ALA A 254 -20.43 -37.65 31.12
CA ALA A 254 -19.53 -38.09 32.19
C ALA A 254 -19.41 -37.00 33.27
N PHE A 255 -19.26 -35.73 32.88
CA PHE A 255 -19.20 -34.61 33.81
C PHE A 255 -20.52 -34.35 34.52
N GLU A 256 -21.65 -34.43 33.81
CA GLU A 256 -22.99 -34.33 34.40
C GLU A 256 -23.21 -35.41 35.49
N LYS A 257 -22.81 -36.66 35.23
CA LYS A 257 -22.86 -37.74 36.23
C LYS A 257 -21.88 -37.55 37.38
N ALA A 258 -20.71 -36.97 37.11
CA ALA A 258 -19.73 -36.69 38.14
C ALA A 258 -20.20 -35.56 39.08
N GLY A 259 -21.12 -34.71 38.61
CA GLY A 259 -21.69 -33.58 39.32
C GLY A 259 -20.93 -32.26 39.08
N LEU A 260 -20.23 -32.14 37.95
CA LEU A 260 -19.50 -30.93 37.55
C LEU A 260 -20.09 -30.35 36.27
N ASP A 261 -20.42 -29.06 36.28
CA ASP A 261 -20.90 -28.34 35.12
C ASP A 261 -19.73 -27.96 34.20
N VAL A 262 -19.85 -28.30 32.92
CA VAL A 262 -18.87 -27.95 31.87
C VAL A 262 -19.54 -27.13 30.77
N PHE A 263 -18.85 -26.14 30.24
CA PHE A 263 -19.39 -25.21 29.23
C PHE A 263 -18.52 -25.14 27.97
N LEU A 264 -19.12 -24.78 26.83
CA LEU A 264 -18.39 -24.58 25.57
C LEU A 264 -17.51 -23.33 25.58
N GLU A 265 -16.34 -23.44 24.94
CA GLU A 265 -15.37 -22.36 24.86
C GLU A 265 -14.69 -22.26 23.47
N SER A 266 -13.81 -21.27 23.29
CA SER A 266 -12.87 -21.12 22.19
C SER A 266 -13.52 -21.18 20.80
N SER A 267 -12.91 -21.91 19.87
CA SER A 267 -13.37 -22.03 18.48
C SER A 267 -14.77 -22.68 18.41
N CYS A 268 -15.09 -23.57 19.34
CA CYS A 268 -16.41 -24.20 19.45
C CYS A 268 -17.52 -23.23 19.85
N LEU A 269 -17.25 -22.31 20.78
CA LEU A 269 -18.21 -21.28 21.13
C LEU A 269 -18.39 -20.28 19.98
N ILE A 270 -17.34 -19.99 19.22
CA ILE A 270 -17.44 -19.23 17.97
C ILE A 270 -18.28 -19.98 16.93
N GLY A 271 -18.06 -21.29 16.79
CA GLY A 271 -18.87 -22.18 15.96
C GLY A 271 -20.35 -22.05 16.32
N PHE A 272 -20.67 -22.20 17.61
CA PHE A 272 -22.03 -22.03 18.13
C PHE A 272 -22.64 -20.69 17.72
N ILE A 273 -21.89 -19.58 17.85
CA ILE A 273 -22.34 -18.23 17.49
C ILE A 273 -22.55 -18.08 15.97
N ARG A 274 -21.68 -18.65 15.13
CA ARG A 274 -21.65 -18.44 13.67
C ARG A 274 -22.53 -19.41 12.89
N HIS A 275 -22.60 -20.66 13.33
CA HIS A 275 -23.18 -21.77 12.60
C HIS A 275 -24.44 -22.31 13.28
N ASN A 276 -25.20 -21.40 13.93
CA ASN A 276 -26.50 -21.70 14.54
C ASN A 276 -26.45 -22.94 15.45
N GLY A 277 -25.47 -22.98 16.35
CA GLY A 277 -25.27 -24.08 17.29
C GLY A 277 -24.51 -25.29 16.74
N ASN A 278 -23.67 -25.12 15.72
CA ASN A 278 -22.81 -26.19 15.19
C ASN A 278 -21.32 -25.82 15.27
N PRO A 279 -20.41 -26.81 15.30
CA PRO A 279 -18.97 -26.55 15.22
C PRO A 279 -18.57 -25.90 13.90
N ILE A 280 -17.39 -25.29 13.87
CA ILE A 280 -16.81 -24.80 12.63
C ILE A 280 -16.51 -26.02 11.73
N PRO A 281 -16.95 -26.05 10.46
CA PRO A 281 -16.85 -27.26 9.62
C PRO A 281 -15.45 -27.83 9.40
N TRP A 282 -14.42 -27.02 9.68
CA TRP A 282 -13.00 -27.37 9.56
C TRP A 282 -12.24 -27.31 10.89
N ASP A 283 -12.91 -27.17 12.05
CA ASP A 283 -12.27 -27.24 13.38
C ASP A 283 -11.80 -28.64 13.75
N MET A 284 -10.59 -28.78 14.29
CA MET A 284 -9.94 -30.08 14.49
C MET A 284 -10.23 -30.73 15.85
N ASP A 285 -10.69 -29.94 16.81
CA ASP A 285 -10.91 -30.29 18.22
C ASP A 285 -12.22 -29.65 18.73
N ILE A 286 -12.59 -29.99 19.96
CA ILE A 286 -13.63 -29.28 20.70
C ILE A 286 -13.06 -28.77 22.02
N ASP A 287 -13.38 -27.52 22.37
CA ASP A 287 -12.92 -26.90 23.61
C ASP A 287 -14.05 -26.75 24.63
N ILE A 288 -13.77 -27.13 25.88
CA ILE A 288 -14.65 -26.87 27.02
C ILE A 288 -13.93 -26.25 28.21
N GLY A 289 -14.72 -25.59 29.06
CA GLY A 289 -14.29 -25.01 30.32
C GLY A 289 -15.09 -25.52 31.52
N PHE A 290 -14.49 -25.44 32.72
CA PHE A 290 -15.19 -25.51 34.01
C PHE A 290 -14.55 -24.59 35.05
N LEU A 291 -15.23 -24.38 36.18
CA LEU A 291 -14.71 -23.61 37.30
C LEU A 291 -13.87 -24.48 38.24
N GLU A 292 -12.67 -24.01 38.59
CA GLU A 292 -11.70 -24.74 39.42
C GLU A 292 -12.27 -25.06 40.81
N ASP A 293 -12.93 -24.10 41.46
CA ASP A 293 -13.47 -24.28 42.80
C ASP A 293 -14.61 -25.29 42.83
N GLU A 294 -15.46 -25.31 41.79
CA GLU A 294 -16.48 -26.34 41.63
C GLU A 294 -15.86 -27.71 41.40
N CYS A 295 -14.83 -27.80 40.57
CA CYS A 295 -14.09 -29.04 40.35
C CYS A 295 -13.49 -29.58 41.66
N LEU A 296 -12.80 -28.74 42.43
CA LEU A 296 -12.19 -29.13 43.71
C LEU A 296 -13.23 -29.53 44.77
N ASN A 297 -14.45 -28.99 44.70
CA ASN A 297 -15.55 -29.43 45.57
C ASN A 297 -16.08 -30.82 45.19
N VAL A 298 -16.16 -31.12 43.89
CA VAL A 298 -16.63 -32.41 43.36
C VAL A 298 -15.56 -33.51 43.53
N PHE A 299 -14.28 -33.13 43.40
CA PHE A 299 -13.11 -34.02 43.46
C PHE A 299 -12.13 -33.53 44.54
N PRO A 300 -12.43 -33.77 45.83
CA PRO A 300 -11.67 -33.21 46.95
C PRO A 300 -10.24 -33.78 47.07
N ASN A 301 -9.93 -34.89 46.40
CA ASN A 301 -8.57 -35.44 46.36
C ASN A 301 -7.76 -34.96 45.12
N GLY A 302 -8.26 -33.96 44.39
CA GLY A 302 -7.56 -33.32 43.28
C GLY A 302 -7.56 -34.14 41.99
N ASN A 303 -6.50 -33.99 41.19
CA ASN A 303 -6.43 -34.47 39.81
C ASN A 303 -6.58 -36.00 39.67
N ASP A 304 -5.99 -36.79 40.58
CA ASP A 304 -6.04 -38.26 40.53
C ASP A 304 -7.47 -38.82 40.67
N ASP A 305 -8.27 -38.17 41.51
CA ASP A 305 -9.67 -38.54 41.78
C ASP A 305 -10.58 -38.21 40.59
N MET A 306 -10.38 -37.01 40.03
CA MET A 306 -11.04 -36.61 38.78
C MET A 306 -10.67 -37.56 37.64
N TYR A 307 -9.39 -37.85 37.46
CA TYR A 307 -8.91 -38.77 36.43
C TYR A 307 -9.57 -40.14 36.57
N SER A 308 -9.53 -40.76 37.76
CA SER A 308 -10.11 -42.10 37.98
C SER A 308 -11.62 -42.13 37.73
N LYS A 309 -12.36 -41.17 38.29
CA LYS A 309 -13.82 -41.16 38.25
C LYS A 309 -14.36 -40.80 36.85
N VAL A 310 -13.77 -39.81 36.18
CA VAL A 310 -14.19 -39.43 34.81
C VAL A 310 -13.82 -40.52 33.81
N SER A 311 -12.64 -41.14 33.93
CA SER A 311 -12.22 -42.26 33.07
C SER A 311 -13.18 -43.46 33.19
N GLU A 312 -13.64 -43.78 34.39
CA GLU A 312 -14.64 -44.86 34.59
C GLU A 312 -15.98 -44.52 33.92
N LEU A 313 -16.41 -43.26 33.97
CA LEU A 313 -17.69 -42.80 33.42
C LEU A 313 -17.71 -42.67 31.89
N LEU A 314 -16.58 -42.33 31.27
CA LEU A 314 -16.43 -42.24 29.81
C LEU A 314 -16.49 -43.62 29.13
N GLY A 315 -15.92 -44.64 29.77
CA GLY A 315 -15.88 -46.00 29.26
C GLY A 315 -14.65 -46.32 28.41
N PRO A 316 -14.49 -47.57 27.95
CA PRO A 316 -13.24 -48.07 27.36
C PRO A 316 -12.96 -47.54 25.95
N GLU A 317 -13.95 -46.96 25.26
CA GLU A 317 -13.86 -46.45 23.88
C GLU A 317 -13.02 -45.17 23.78
N TYR A 318 -12.84 -44.43 24.88
CA TYR A 318 -12.11 -43.17 24.91
C TYR A 318 -10.76 -43.32 25.61
N SER A 319 -9.75 -42.56 25.16
CA SER A 319 -8.50 -42.34 25.90
C SER A 319 -8.62 -41.07 26.73
N VAL A 320 -8.11 -41.12 27.95
CA VAL A 320 -7.99 -39.96 28.83
C VAL A 320 -6.50 -39.73 29.02
N ASP A 321 -5.96 -38.81 28.23
CA ASP A 321 -4.52 -38.57 28.17
C ASP A 321 -4.08 -37.73 29.36
N LYS A 322 -4.94 -36.78 29.77
CA LYS A 322 -4.80 -35.97 30.98
C LYS A 322 -6.17 -35.61 31.52
N MET A 323 -6.30 -35.48 32.83
CA MET A 323 -7.50 -34.94 33.47
C MET A 323 -7.15 -34.39 34.86
N GLY A 324 -7.58 -33.19 35.18
CA GLY A 324 -7.35 -32.56 36.48
C GLY A 324 -8.16 -31.28 36.65
N CYS A 325 -8.33 -30.84 37.91
CA CYS A 325 -8.95 -29.56 38.22
C CYS A 325 -7.97 -28.40 37.97
N ASP A 326 -6.66 -28.67 38.08
CA ASP A 326 -5.57 -27.77 37.75
C ASP A 326 -4.53 -28.46 36.85
N CYS A 327 -3.52 -27.70 36.39
CA CYS A 327 -2.51 -28.23 35.47
C CYS A 327 -1.41 -29.09 36.14
N GLY A 328 -1.36 -29.23 37.47
CA GLY A 328 -0.34 -30.01 38.19
C GLY A 328 1.12 -29.53 38.02
N VAL A 329 2.08 -30.47 38.07
CA VAL A 329 3.54 -30.22 37.97
C VAL A 329 4.07 -30.42 36.53
N ASP A 330 3.47 -31.33 35.75
CA ASP A 330 3.90 -31.68 34.39
C ASP A 330 3.11 -30.91 33.32
N CYS A 331 3.35 -29.60 33.22
CA CYS A 331 2.72 -28.73 32.21
C CYS A 331 3.54 -28.58 30.91
N GLU A 332 4.68 -29.25 30.78
CA GLU A 332 5.52 -29.19 29.56
C GLU A 332 5.12 -30.34 28.61
N GLY A 333 4.34 -30.04 27.57
CA GLY A 333 3.92 -31.07 26.61
C GLY A 333 3.10 -30.54 25.43
N ASP A 334 1.88 -30.05 25.68
CA ASP A 334 0.95 -29.61 24.64
C ASP A 334 0.36 -28.24 25.02
N ASP A 335 0.98 -27.18 24.51
CA ASP A 335 0.59 -25.76 24.69
C ASP A 335 0.50 -25.19 26.12
N GLY A 336 0.73 -26.00 27.16
CA GLY A 336 0.87 -25.55 28.55
C GLY A 336 -0.41 -25.03 29.23
N ARG A 337 -1.55 -25.09 28.53
CA ARG A 337 -2.81 -24.42 28.89
C ARG A 337 -3.96 -25.36 29.31
N MET A 338 -3.90 -26.63 28.93
CA MET A 338 -4.98 -27.59 29.12
C MET A 338 -4.85 -28.39 30.43
N VAL A 339 -5.99 -28.58 31.12
CA VAL A 339 -6.09 -29.42 32.32
C VAL A 339 -6.55 -30.84 32.02
N GLY A 340 -7.16 -31.07 30.85
CA GLY A 340 -7.50 -32.41 30.39
C GLY A 340 -7.64 -32.51 28.88
N HIS A 341 -7.51 -33.74 28.38
CA HIS A 341 -7.69 -34.10 26.98
C HIS A 341 -8.31 -35.51 26.92
N VAL A 342 -9.40 -35.64 26.17
CA VAL A 342 -10.11 -36.90 25.94
C VAL A 342 -10.24 -37.14 24.45
N ALA A 343 -9.73 -38.26 23.95
CA ALA A 343 -9.81 -38.61 22.54
C ALA A 343 -10.58 -39.91 22.30
N ASP A 344 -11.21 -40.01 21.14
CA ASP A 344 -11.78 -41.26 20.63
C ASP A 344 -10.64 -42.19 20.19
N LYS A 345 -10.60 -43.44 20.72
CA LYS A 345 -9.48 -44.36 20.42
C LYS A 345 -9.48 -44.89 18.98
N ASP A 346 -10.60 -44.78 18.27
CA ASP A 346 -10.70 -45.25 16.89
C ASP A 346 -10.27 -44.16 15.89
N THR A 347 -10.44 -42.88 16.22
CA THR A 347 -10.19 -41.77 15.28
C THR A 347 -9.11 -40.79 15.73
N GLY A 348 -8.79 -40.74 17.02
CA GLY A 348 -7.81 -39.83 17.62
C GLY A 348 -8.27 -38.38 17.77
N PHE A 349 -9.51 -38.06 17.39
CA PHE A 349 -10.07 -36.72 17.55
C PHE A 349 -10.56 -36.52 18.99
N GLY A 350 -10.14 -35.41 19.59
CA GLY A 350 -10.29 -35.18 21.02
C GLY A 350 -10.94 -33.87 21.41
N VAL A 351 -11.20 -33.77 22.70
CA VAL A 351 -11.83 -32.64 23.37
C VAL A 351 -10.86 -32.12 24.41
N ASP A 352 -10.54 -30.84 24.30
CA ASP A 352 -9.64 -30.10 25.16
C ASP A 352 -10.40 -29.44 26.29
N ILE A 353 -9.79 -29.48 27.47
CA ILE A 353 -10.45 -29.07 28.71
C ILE A 353 -9.60 -28.02 29.41
N PHE A 354 -10.24 -26.88 29.69
CA PHE A 354 -9.66 -25.72 30.35
C PHE A 354 -10.31 -25.48 31.72
N SER A 355 -9.53 -24.97 32.66
CA SER A 355 -10.00 -24.64 34.02
C SER A 355 -9.90 -23.15 34.27
N TYR A 356 -10.91 -22.60 34.95
CA TYR A 356 -11.02 -21.18 35.26
C TYR A 356 -11.05 -20.95 36.77
N ALA A 357 -10.14 -20.10 37.23
CA ALA A 357 -10.04 -19.71 38.63
C ALA A 357 -10.61 -18.30 38.83
N ARG A 358 -11.17 -18.05 40.02
CA ARG A 358 -11.46 -16.67 40.45
C ARG A 358 -10.16 -15.93 40.70
N VAL A 359 -10.00 -14.77 40.07
CA VAL A 359 -8.87 -13.88 40.34
C VAL A 359 -9.02 -13.31 41.75
N THR A 360 -8.04 -13.57 42.61
CA THR A 360 -8.04 -13.10 44.00
C THR A 360 -7.72 -11.59 44.07
N PRO A 361 -8.19 -10.86 45.10
CA PRO A 361 -8.00 -9.42 45.20
C PRO A 361 -6.55 -8.94 45.11
N ASP A 362 -5.60 -9.76 45.56
CA ASP A 362 -4.15 -9.51 45.51
C ASP A 362 -3.53 -9.75 44.12
N LYS A 363 -4.22 -10.49 43.24
CA LYS A 363 -3.81 -10.79 41.85
C LYS A 363 -4.54 -9.97 40.79
N LEU A 364 -5.53 -9.17 41.18
CA LEU A 364 -6.23 -8.29 40.26
C LEU A 364 -5.25 -7.34 39.55
N ARG A 365 -5.36 -7.27 38.23
CA ARG A 365 -4.60 -6.33 37.40
C ARG A 365 -5.15 -4.91 37.60
N PRO A 366 -4.36 -3.85 37.32
CA PRO A 366 -4.80 -2.46 37.50
C PRO A 366 -6.20 -2.14 36.92
N TRP A 367 -6.52 -2.76 35.79
CA TRP A 367 -7.78 -2.56 35.07
C TRP A 367 -8.94 -3.47 35.51
N GLN A 368 -8.68 -4.43 36.39
CA GLN A 368 -9.67 -5.35 36.97
C GLN A 368 -10.18 -4.85 38.34
N HIS A 369 -9.62 -3.76 38.88
CA HIS A 369 -10.09 -3.13 40.12
C HIS A 369 -11.35 -2.27 39.90
N ASP A 370 -12.36 -2.85 39.26
CA ASP A 370 -13.64 -2.20 38.99
C ASP A 370 -14.78 -2.73 39.88
N GLY A 371 -14.44 -3.54 40.88
CA GLY A 371 -15.37 -4.12 41.85
C GLY A 371 -16.11 -5.35 41.34
N ARG A 372 -15.84 -5.82 40.11
CA ARG A 372 -16.36 -7.08 39.59
C ARG A 372 -15.51 -8.25 40.05
N GLN A 373 -16.13 -9.43 40.11
CA GLN A 373 -15.38 -10.68 40.21
C GLN A 373 -14.85 -11.03 38.82
N TRP A 374 -13.55 -11.31 38.74
CA TRP A 374 -12.90 -11.72 37.51
C TRP A 374 -12.54 -13.20 37.57
N PHE A 375 -12.60 -13.86 36.42
CA PHE A 375 -12.07 -15.21 36.20
C PHE A 375 -10.85 -15.14 35.30
N GLU A 376 -9.93 -16.07 35.48
CA GLU A 376 -8.76 -16.26 34.62
C GLU A 376 -8.60 -17.73 34.24
N ARG A 377 -8.17 -17.99 33.01
CA ARG A 377 -7.76 -19.34 32.57
C ARG A 377 -6.48 -19.72 33.31
N ILE A 378 -6.48 -20.88 33.95
CA ILE A 378 -5.35 -21.29 34.79
C ILE A 378 -4.10 -21.52 33.94
N ARG A 379 -2.99 -20.88 34.35
CA ARG A 379 -1.66 -21.00 33.73
C ARG A 379 -1.63 -20.72 32.22
N ASP A 380 -2.55 -19.90 31.74
CA ASP A 380 -2.51 -19.40 30.37
C ASP A 380 -1.35 -18.41 30.18
N ARG A 381 -0.57 -18.60 29.11
CA ARG A 381 0.56 -17.72 28.77
C ARG A 381 0.09 -16.31 28.44
N ASP A 382 -1.13 -16.20 27.90
CA ASP A 382 -1.73 -14.96 27.45
C ASP A 382 -2.70 -14.36 28.48
N ASP A 383 -2.78 -14.96 29.68
CA ASP A 383 -3.52 -14.43 30.82
C ASP A 383 -5.01 -14.13 30.49
N TYR A 384 -5.67 -15.05 29.76
CA TYR A 384 -7.06 -14.89 29.35
C TYR A 384 -7.97 -14.67 30.57
N THR A 385 -8.57 -13.47 30.63
CA THR A 385 -9.30 -12.96 31.79
C THR A 385 -10.59 -12.26 31.36
N PHE A 386 -11.69 -12.61 32.02
CA PHE A 386 -13.03 -12.09 31.72
C PHE A 386 -13.84 -11.91 33.02
N PRO A 387 -14.83 -11.02 33.04
CA PRO A 387 -15.62 -10.79 34.24
C PRO A 387 -16.67 -11.88 34.42
N GLU A 388 -17.08 -12.14 35.67
CA GLU A 388 -18.05 -13.18 36.03
C GLU A 388 -19.32 -13.14 35.17
N GLU A 389 -19.86 -11.96 34.88
CA GLU A 389 -21.09 -11.83 34.08
C GLU A 389 -20.97 -12.26 32.61
N ALA A 390 -19.74 -12.43 32.08
CA ALA A 390 -19.55 -12.99 30.75
C ALA A 390 -19.85 -14.50 30.74
N LEU A 391 -19.56 -15.18 31.85
CA LEU A 391 -19.68 -16.63 32.00
C LEU A 391 -20.93 -17.05 32.76
N LEU A 392 -21.23 -16.43 33.91
CA LEU A 392 -22.28 -16.87 34.81
C LEU A 392 -23.51 -15.95 34.81
N PRO A 393 -24.73 -16.49 35.01
CA PRO A 393 -25.04 -17.93 35.07
C PRO A 393 -24.99 -18.59 33.68
N LEU A 394 -24.51 -19.83 33.64
CA LEU A 394 -24.48 -20.64 32.41
C LEU A 394 -25.88 -20.80 31.81
N GLN A 395 -25.95 -20.90 30.48
CA GLN A 395 -27.20 -21.14 29.75
C GLN A 395 -27.22 -22.54 29.15
N ASN A 396 -28.37 -23.21 29.24
CA ASN A 396 -28.57 -24.51 28.60
C ASN A 396 -29.02 -24.33 27.14
N THR A 397 -28.38 -25.06 26.22
CA THR A 397 -28.64 -25.00 24.78
C THR A 397 -28.42 -26.37 24.11
N THR A 398 -28.52 -26.38 22.78
CA THR A 398 -28.12 -27.48 21.93
C THR A 398 -26.88 -27.09 21.13
N PHE A 399 -25.85 -27.94 21.11
CA PHE A 399 -24.68 -27.80 20.25
C PHE A 399 -24.39 -29.10 19.51
N ALA A 400 -24.22 -29.03 18.19
CA ALA A 400 -24.03 -30.21 17.33
C ALA A 400 -25.10 -31.30 17.52
N GLY A 401 -26.34 -30.91 17.85
CA GLY A 401 -27.43 -31.83 18.15
C GLY A 401 -27.40 -32.47 19.56
N VAL A 402 -26.40 -32.16 20.38
CA VAL A 402 -26.32 -32.57 21.80
C VAL A 402 -27.13 -31.58 22.65
N ASN A 403 -28.13 -32.07 23.37
CA ASN A 403 -28.94 -31.27 24.29
C ASN A 403 -28.30 -31.24 25.68
N GLY A 404 -28.64 -30.22 26.48
CA GLY A 404 -28.10 -30.10 27.84
C GLY A 404 -26.70 -29.46 27.87
N VAL A 405 -26.27 -28.86 26.76
CA VAL A 405 -24.96 -28.22 26.65
C VAL A 405 -25.01 -26.88 27.34
N LEU A 406 -24.05 -26.62 28.22
CA LEU A 406 -23.93 -25.32 28.86
C LEU A 406 -23.05 -24.40 28.00
N ILE A 407 -23.46 -23.15 27.87
CA ILE A 407 -22.69 -22.06 27.26
C ILE A 407 -22.57 -20.90 28.25
N PRO A 408 -21.57 -20.02 28.08
CA PRO A 408 -21.46 -18.80 28.86
C PRO A 408 -22.74 -17.94 28.84
N HIS A 409 -22.95 -17.18 29.92
CA HIS A 409 -24.08 -16.24 30.07
C HIS A 409 -24.15 -15.23 28.92
N ASN A 410 -23.01 -14.80 28.41
CA ASN A 410 -22.95 -13.97 27.23
C ASN A 410 -21.86 -14.50 26.29
N PRO A 411 -22.18 -15.47 25.41
CA PRO A 411 -21.21 -16.15 24.56
C PRO A 411 -20.35 -15.18 23.73
N ARG A 412 -20.97 -14.11 23.22
CA ARG A 412 -20.28 -13.09 22.43
C ARG A 412 -19.33 -12.25 23.27
N LEU A 413 -19.75 -11.85 24.47
CA LEU A 413 -18.90 -11.10 25.38
C LEU A 413 -17.73 -11.96 25.84
N PHE A 414 -18.01 -13.19 26.25
CA PHE A 414 -17.03 -14.19 26.67
C PHE A 414 -15.95 -14.41 25.59
N SER A 415 -16.36 -14.81 24.38
CA SER A 415 -15.43 -14.99 23.25
C SER A 415 -14.69 -13.70 22.86
N SER A 416 -15.26 -12.52 23.11
CA SER A 416 -14.60 -11.25 22.75
C SER A 416 -13.38 -10.92 23.59
N TYR A 417 -13.27 -11.48 24.79
CA TYR A 417 -12.06 -11.31 25.61
C TYR A 417 -10.87 -12.11 25.04
N GLU A 418 -11.13 -13.16 24.26
CA GLU A 418 -10.09 -14.01 23.67
C GLU A 418 -9.82 -13.62 22.21
N TYR A 419 -10.89 -13.44 21.42
CA TYR A 419 -10.80 -13.25 19.96
C TYR A 419 -11.19 -11.85 19.48
N GLY A 420 -11.51 -10.93 20.40
CA GLY A 420 -11.95 -9.57 20.08
C GLY A 420 -13.42 -9.50 19.63
N THR A 421 -13.88 -8.30 19.28
CA THR A 421 -15.32 -8.03 19.08
C THR A 421 -15.87 -8.41 17.69
N ASN A 422 -14.99 -8.68 16.71
CA ASN A 422 -15.38 -9.05 15.34
C ASN A 422 -15.55 -10.56 15.18
N LEU A 423 -16.39 -11.16 16.02
CA LEU A 423 -16.62 -12.60 16.04
C LEU A 423 -17.43 -13.09 14.82
N GLU A 424 -17.92 -12.22 13.94
CA GLU A 424 -18.72 -12.61 12.76
C GLU A 424 -17.92 -12.64 11.44
N ILE A 425 -16.69 -12.12 11.43
CA ILE A 425 -15.88 -12.00 10.20
C ILE A 425 -14.62 -12.86 10.35
N HIS A 426 -14.52 -13.95 9.58
CA HIS A 426 -13.32 -14.79 9.53
C HIS A 426 -12.53 -14.59 8.22
N PRO A 427 -11.26 -14.17 8.28
CA PRO A 427 -10.41 -14.01 7.11
C PRO A 427 -9.48 -15.23 6.92
N PHE A 428 -10.00 -16.45 6.77
CA PHE A 428 -9.25 -17.58 6.17
C PHE A 428 -10.15 -18.80 5.83
N PRO A 429 -10.02 -19.44 4.64
CA PRO A 429 -9.64 -18.81 3.37
C PRO A 429 -10.70 -19.05 2.25
N TRP A 430 -11.10 -17.96 1.58
CA TRP A 430 -11.65 -17.92 0.20
C TRP A 430 -13.05 -18.49 -0.15
N GLY A 431 -13.77 -19.21 0.72
CA GLY A 431 -15.11 -19.74 0.39
C GLY A 431 -16.23 -18.69 0.19
N PHE A 432 -16.08 -17.47 0.70
CA PHE A 432 -17.10 -16.41 0.61
C PHE A 432 -17.31 -15.84 -0.81
N LEU A 433 -16.33 -16.00 -1.71
CA LEU A 433 -16.51 -15.61 -3.11
C LEU A 433 -17.53 -16.50 -3.83
N ALA A 434 -17.80 -17.71 -3.33
CA ALA A 434 -18.77 -18.64 -3.90
C ALA A 434 -20.24 -18.35 -3.52
N TYR A 435 -20.51 -17.49 -2.52
CA TYR A 435 -21.87 -17.18 -2.05
C TYR A 435 -22.31 -15.73 -2.28
N SER A 436 -21.56 -14.93 -3.03
CA SER A 436 -21.91 -13.53 -3.33
C SER A 436 -22.05 -13.24 -4.82
N ASN A 437 -23.20 -12.69 -5.20
CA ASN A 437 -23.58 -12.35 -6.58
C ASN A 437 -22.89 -11.04 -7.02
N LEU A 438 -21.57 -11.06 -7.18
CA LEU A 438 -20.77 -9.87 -7.50
C LEU A 438 -20.80 -9.57 -9.01
N GLY A 439 -21.08 -8.32 -9.36
CA GLY A 439 -20.99 -7.81 -10.73
C GLY A 439 -19.53 -7.57 -11.19
N PRO A 440 -19.31 -7.19 -12.47
CA PRO A 440 -17.98 -7.03 -13.07
C PRO A 440 -17.02 -6.10 -12.31
N LEU A 441 -17.56 -5.09 -11.63
CA LEU A 441 -16.78 -4.15 -10.80
C LEU A 441 -16.21 -4.83 -9.53
N GLY A 442 -16.93 -5.81 -8.96
CA GLY A 442 -16.46 -6.62 -7.84
C GLY A 442 -15.31 -7.54 -8.25
N TYR A 443 -15.39 -8.14 -9.43
CA TYR A 443 -14.30 -8.95 -10.00
C TYR A 443 -13.06 -8.11 -10.30
N CYS A 444 -13.21 -6.89 -10.83
CA CYS A 444 -12.09 -5.99 -11.07
C CYS A 444 -11.41 -5.53 -9.77
N LEU A 445 -12.18 -5.22 -8.72
CA LEU A 445 -11.62 -4.83 -7.42
C LEU A 445 -10.91 -6.00 -6.72
N ALA A 446 -11.43 -7.23 -6.86
CA ALA A 446 -10.77 -8.44 -6.37
C ALA A 446 -9.46 -8.73 -7.12
N ILE A 447 -9.43 -8.56 -8.45
CA ILE A 447 -8.21 -8.72 -9.26
C ILE A 447 -7.18 -7.63 -8.92
N ILE A 448 -7.60 -6.39 -8.70
CA ILE A 448 -6.71 -5.29 -8.29
C ILE A 448 -6.13 -5.58 -6.90
N TYR A 449 -6.93 -6.09 -5.96
CA TYR A 449 -6.47 -6.51 -4.64
C TYR A 449 -5.50 -7.71 -4.71
N LEU A 450 -5.80 -8.72 -5.53
CA LEU A 450 -4.94 -9.89 -5.79
C LEU A 450 -3.60 -9.51 -6.45
N LEU A 451 -3.59 -8.51 -7.32
CA LEU A 451 -2.36 -8.02 -7.96
C LEU A 451 -1.45 -7.25 -6.98
N ILE A 452 -2.01 -6.76 -5.87
CA ILE A 452 -1.33 -5.98 -4.84
C ILE A 452 -0.68 -6.88 -3.75
N GLU A 453 -1.18 -8.10 -3.51
CA GLU A 453 -0.87 -8.87 -2.27
C GLU A 453 0.17 -10.03 -2.35
N PHE A 454 0.88 -10.28 -3.46
CA PHE A 454 2.02 -11.24 -3.44
C PHE A 454 3.37 -10.53 -3.67
N PRO A 455 4.30 -10.51 -2.69
CA PRO A 455 5.03 -11.74 -2.31
C PRO A 455 5.31 -11.97 -0.80
N ASP A 456 5.08 -13.22 -0.40
CA ASP A 456 5.80 -14.18 0.47
C ASP A 456 6.46 -13.76 1.81
N SER A 457 6.01 -14.47 2.85
CA SER A 457 6.51 -14.65 4.22
C SER A 457 6.15 -13.58 5.26
N TRP A 458 5.41 -14.04 6.26
CA TRP A 458 4.95 -13.34 7.44
C TRP A 458 6.09 -13.17 8.46
N ASP A 459 6.27 -11.94 8.97
CA ASP A 459 6.94 -11.67 10.24
C ASP A 459 6.53 -10.29 10.82
N ASP A 460 6.73 -10.15 12.12
CA ASP A 460 6.03 -9.39 13.18
C ASP A 460 5.99 -7.84 13.13
N LYS A 461 5.73 -7.22 11.96
CA LYS A 461 5.87 -5.74 11.78
C LYS A 461 4.69 -5.00 11.11
N ARG A 462 3.45 -5.51 11.16
CA ARG A 462 2.33 -5.02 10.31
C ARG A 462 1.23 -4.15 10.98
N VAL A 463 1.60 -3.09 11.73
CA VAL A 463 0.81 -1.83 11.81
C VAL A 463 0.85 -0.90 10.58
N PRO A 464 1.69 -1.04 9.53
CA PRO A 464 1.87 0.10 8.62
C PRO A 464 1.05 0.19 7.32
N TYR A 465 0.41 -0.89 6.87
CA TYR A 465 -0.11 -0.95 5.49
C TYR A 465 -1.26 0.03 5.21
N TRP A 466 -2.14 0.25 6.21
CA TRP A 466 -3.26 1.19 6.12
C TRP A 466 -2.80 2.66 6.15
N PHE A 467 -1.80 2.98 6.98
CA PHE A 467 -1.16 4.29 7.00
C PHE A 467 -0.43 4.58 5.67
N TYR A 468 0.13 3.56 5.02
CA TYR A 468 0.83 3.70 3.74
C TYR A 468 -0.11 3.81 2.56
N THR A 469 -1.25 3.14 2.61
CA THR A 469 -2.35 3.37 1.68
C THR A 469 -2.83 4.81 1.83
N ALA A 470 -3.01 5.31 3.06
CA ALA A 470 -3.38 6.71 3.33
C ALA A 470 -2.31 7.73 2.90
N LEU A 471 -1.02 7.43 3.06
CA LEU A 471 0.09 8.30 2.64
C LEU A 471 0.31 8.30 1.13
N CYS A 472 0.20 7.13 0.47
CA CYS A 472 0.18 7.03 -0.98
C CYS A 472 -1.06 7.75 -1.54
N LEU A 473 -2.23 7.66 -0.87
CA LEU A 473 -3.44 8.42 -1.20
C LEU A 473 -3.28 9.92 -0.96
N ALA A 474 -2.50 10.36 0.03
CA ALA A 474 -2.21 11.78 0.29
C ALA A 474 -1.22 12.37 -0.74
N LEU A 475 -0.21 11.59 -1.15
CA LEU A 475 0.73 11.94 -2.22
C LEU A 475 0.07 11.90 -3.60
N PHE A 476 -0.78 10.90 -3.83
CA PHE A 476 -1.75 10.83 -4.93
C PHE A 476 -2.63 12.09 -4.92
N ARG A 477 -3.24 12.48 -3.79
CA ARG A 477 -4.04 13.72 -3.71
C ARG A 477 -3.23 14.96 -4.07
N GLY A 478 -2.00 15.16 -3.59
CA GLY A 478 -1.23 16.36 -3.91
C GLY A 478 -0.83 16.49 -5.39
N GLY A 479 -0.26 15.43 -5.97
CA GLY A 479 0.16 15.41 -7.38
C GLY A 479 -1.01 15.37 -8.36
N LEU A 480 -2.06 14.61 -8.02
CA LEU A 480 -3.28 14.53 -8.81
C LEU A 480 -4.10 15.81 -8.73
N GLN A 481 -4.31 16.37 -7.54
CA GLN A 481 -5.10 17.60 -7.36
C GLN A 481 -4.43 18.79 -8.05
N SER A 482 -3.09 18.88 -8.03
CA SER A 482 -2.38 19.92 -8.77
C SER A 482 -2.52 19.75 -10.29
N SER A 483 -2.52 18.52 -10.80
CA SER A 483 -2.76 18.24 -12.23
C SER A 483 -4.24 18.43 -12.63
N VAL A 484 -5.20 18.09 -11.76
CA VAL A 484 -6.62 18.33 -12.03
C VAL A 484 -6.93 19.83 -11.98
N VAL A 485 -6.40 20.57 -11.01
CA VAL A 485 -6.51 22.03 -10.94
C VAL A 485 -5.85 22.68 -12.15
N GLY A 486 -4.65 22.23 -12.53
CA GLY A 486 -3.96 22.65 -13.74
C GLY A 486 -4.81 22.44 -14.99
N THR A 487 -5.40 21.26 -15.13
CA THR A 487 -6.29 20.90 -16.25
C THR A 487 -7.57 21.72 -16.26
N CYS A 488 -8.21 21.94 -15.11
CA CYS A 488 -9.37 22.83 -15.01
C CYS A 488 -9.03 24.27 -15.42
N ALA A 489 -7.86 24.77 -15.01
CA ALA A 489 -7.38 26.08 -15.44
C ALA A 489 -7.12 26.10 -16.96
N ILE A 490 -6.41 25.10 -17.50
CA ILE A 490 -6.15 24.99 -18.94
C ILE A 490 -7.47 24.90 -19.72
N ASN A 491 -8.44 24.11 -19.30
CA ASN A 491 -9.74 24.00 -19.98
C ASN A 491 -10.54 25.32 -19.95
N LYS A 492 -10.34 26.15 -18.93
CA LYS A 492 -10.93 27.49 -18.87
C LYS A 492 -10.27 28.46 -19.87
N TYR A 493 -8.94 28.47 -19.98
CA TYR A 493 -8.20 29.44 -20.80
C TYR A 493 -7.87 28.96 -22.22
N VAL A 494 -7.85 27.65 -22.45
CA VAL A 494 -7.49 26.96 -23.69
C VAL A 494 -8.52 25.85 -23.97
N PRO A 495 -9.80 26.19 -24.23
CA PRO A 495 -10.87 25.20 -24.34
C PRO A 495 -10.80 24.33 -25.61
N LYS A 496 -10.03 24.75 -26.62
CA LYS A 496 -9.83 24.00 -27.87
C LYS A 496 -8.55 23.16 -27.80
N PRO A 497 -8.43 22.08 -28.60
CA PRO A 497 -7.18 21.35 -28.76
C PRO A 497 -6.04 22.31 -29.13
N TYR A 498 -4.89 22.15 -28.50
CA TYR A 498 -3.72 23.00 -28.73
C TYR A 498 -2.52 22.14 -29.13
N MET A 499 -1.78 22.58 -30.16
CA MET A 499 -0.58 21.88 -30.65
C MET A 499 -0.87 20.43 -31.05
N ASP A 500 -0.15 19.44 -30.53
CA ASP A 500 -0.31 18.04 -30.96
C ASP A 500 -1.71 17.49 -30.65
N GLU A 501 -2.45 18.11 -29.71
CA GLU A 501 -3.84 17.74 -29.42
C GLU A 501 -4.77 17.92 -30.63
N ILE A 502 -4.44 18.81 -31.58
CA ILE A 502 -5.24 19.00 -32.81
C ILE A 502 -5.29 17.73 -33.66
N PHE A 503 -4.31 16.83 -33.51
CA PHE A 503 -4.28 15.53 -34.18
C PHE A 503 -4.81 14.43 -33.25
N HIS A 504 -4.33 14.41 -31.99
CA HIS A 504 -4.65 13.33 -31.05
C HIS A 504 -6.12 13.31 -30.60
N ILE A 505 -6.72 14.48 -30.34
CA ILE A 505 -8.10 14.56 -29.84
C ILE A 505 -9.11 14.15 -30.92
N PRO A 506 -9.12 14.76 -32.13
CA PRO A 506 -10.05 14.36 -33.17
C PRO A 506 -9.93 12.88 -33.55
N GLN A 507 -8.71 12.35 -33.64
CA GLN A 507 -8.49 10.92 -33.89
C GLN A 507 -9.14 10.03 -32.82
N THR A 508 -9.03 10.42 -31.55
CA THR A 508 -9.67 9.68 -30.45
C THR A 508 -11.19 9.78 -30.52
N GLN A 509 -11.72 10.94 -30.91
CA GLN A 509 -13.16 11.16 -31.07
C GLN A 509 -13.76 10.29 -32.19
N VAL A 510 -13.06 10.13 -33.32
CA VAL A 510 -13.47 9.17 -34.38
C VAL A 510 -13.63 7.75 -33.83
N TYR A 511 -12.69 7.33 -32.98
CA TYR A 511 -12.73 6.02 -32.33
C TYR A 511 -13.85 5.90 -31.28
N CYS A 512 -14.16 6.99 -30.59
CA CYS A 512 -15.26 7.10 -29.63
C CYS A 512 -16.65 7.08 -30.32
N ASP A 513 -16.83 7.77 -31.44
CA ASP A 513 -18.14 8.06 -32.04
C ASP A 513 -18.64 6.98 -33.02
N GLY A 514 -17.74 6.25 -33.68
CA GLY A 514 -18.13 5.36 -34.79
C GLY A 514 -17.47 3.98 -34.82
N HIS A 515 -16.61 3.63 -33.85
CA HIS A 515 -15.74 2.44 -33.91
C HIS A 515 -15.02 2.29 -35.27
N ASN A 516 -14.79 3.39 -35.99
CA ASN A 516 -14.12 3.38 -37.27
C ASN A 516 -12.61 3.33 -37.07
N PHE A 517 -12.11 2.14 -36.73
CA PHE A 517 -10.69 1.88 -36.47
C PHE A 517 -9.82 1.91 -37.73
N ALA A 518 -10.43 2.07 -38.91
CA ALA A 518 -9.73 2.15 -40.18
C ALA A 518 -9.33 3.59 -40.56
N GLU A 519 -9.95 4.60 -39.94
CA GLU A 519 -9.62 6.01 -40.19
C GLU A 519 -8.42 6.43 -39.34
N TRP A 520 -7.40 7.01 -39.99
CA TRP A 520 -6.16 7.41 -39.36
C TRP A 520 -5.65 8.74 -39.93
N ASP A 521 -5.27 9.68 -39.06
CA ASP A 521 -4.58 10.90 -39.44
C ASP A 521 -3.08 10.63 -39.68
N ASP A 522 -2.65 10.84 -40.93
CA ASP A 522 -1.27 10.63 -41.37
C ASP A 522 -0.26 11.57 -40.70
N HIS A 523 -0.70 12.59 -39.94
CA HIS A 523 0.15 13.46 -39.12
C HIS A 523 0.54 12.82 -37.78
N ILE A 524 -0.14 11.74 -37.38
CA ILE A 524 0.12 11.05 -36.12
C ILE A 524 1.28 10.06 -36.30
N THR A 525 2.38 10.31 -35.61
CA THR A 525 3.60 9.50 -35.69
C THR A 525 3.59 8.30 -34.75
N THR A 526 2.77 8.33 -33.70
CA THR A 526 2.66 7.30 -32.65
C THR A 526 1.65 6.21 -32.99
N LEU A 527 1.73 5.06 -32.30
CA LEU A 527 0.71 4.02 -32.35
C LEU A 527 -0.55 4.42 -31.54
N PRO A 528 -1.73 3.80 -31.77
CA PRO A 528 -3.02 4.19 -31.20
C PRO A 528 -3.23 3.86 -29.70
N GLY A 529 -2.19 3.44 -28.97
CA GLY A 529 -2.34 2.92 -27.60
C GLY A 529 -2.98 3.91 -26.62
N LEU A 530 -2.69 5.21 -26.75
CA LEU A 530 -3.33 6.26 -25.95
C LEU A 530 -4.85 6.33 -26.21
N TYR A 531 -5.26 6.21 -27.47
CA TYR A 531 -6.66 6.40 -27.89
C TYR A 531 -7.51 5.22 -27.43
N PHE A 532 -7.01 4.00 -27.60
CA PHE A 532 -7.69 2.81 -27.10
C PHE A 532 -7.83 2.84 -25.58
N TRP A 533 -6.80 3.26 -24.86
CA TRP A 533 -6.86 3.35 -23.41
C TRP A 533 -7.85 4.42 -22.94
N ALA A 534 -7.83 5.61 -23.55
CA ALA A 534 -8.76 6.68 -23.22
C ALA A 534 -10.20 6.29 -23.53
N MET A 535 -10.47 5.75 -24.73
CA MET A 535 -11.79 5.32 -25.16
C MET A 535 -12.35 4.21 -24.28
N ALA A 536 -11.56 3.18 -23.96
CA ALA A 536 -11.98 2.13 -23.04
C ALA A 536 -12.33 2.70 -21.65
N THR A 537 -11.49 3.61 -21.14
CA THR A 537 -11.72 4.22 -19.82
C THR A 537 -12.98 5.07 -19.80
N LEU A 538 -13.15 5.96 -20.77
CA LEU A 538 -14.33 6.85 -20.87
C LEU A 538 -15.61 6.05 -21.14
N GLY A 539 -15.54 4.99 -21.95
CA GLY A 539 -16.64 4.08 -22.21
C GLY A 539 -17.10 3.33 -20.95
N LEU A 540 -16.18 2.83 -20.13
CA LEU A 540 -16.49 2.15 -18.86
C LEU A 540 -17.26 3.07 -17.90
N ILE A 541 -16.91 4.35 -17.83
CA ILE A 541 -17.57 5.34 -16.96
C ILE A 541 -18.70 6.11 -17.66
N HIS A 542 -19.05 5.76 -18.89
CA HIS A 542 -20.07 6.42 -19.72
C HIS A 542 -19.86 7.95 -19.84
N ALA A 543 -18.60 8.40 -19.88
CA ALA A 543 -18.26 9.80 -20.03
C ALA A 543 -18.10 10.18 -21.52
N PRO A 544 -18.56 11.37 -21.94
CA PRO A 544 -18.45 11.78 -23.34
C PRO A 544 -16.99 12.07 -23.72
N CYS A 545 -16.63 11.76 -24.97
CA CYS A 545 -15.27 11.91 -25.51
C CYS A 545 -14.97 13.38 -25.89
N THR A 546 -14.99 14.27 -24.91
CA THR A 546 -14.73 15.70 -25.08
C THR A 546 -13.26 16.04 -24.80
N VAL A 547 -12.78 17.20 -25.28
CA VAL A 547 -11.45 17.76 -24.96
C VAL A 547 -11.19 17.73 -23.44
N ASN A 548 -12.17 18.18 -22.64
CA ASN A 548 -12.06 18.22 -21.19
C ASN A 548 -11.87 16.82 -20.60
N ASN A 549 -12.69 15.85 -21.02
CA ASN A 549 -12.63 14.48 -20.47
C ASN A 549 -11.38 13.72 -20.92
N LEU A 550 -10.89 13.96 -22.14
CA LEU A 550 -9.64 13.37 -22.61
C LEU A 550 -8.43 13.93 -21.84
N ARG A 551 -8.37 15.25 -21.61
CA ARG A 551 -7.34 15.85 -20.74
C ARG A 551 -7.44 15.31 -19.31
N LEU A 552 -8.65 15.30 -18.73
CA LEU A 552 -8.88 14.74 -17.39
C LEU A 552 -8.48 13.26 -17.30
N PHE A 553 -8.69 12.46 -18.35
CA PHE A 553 -8.22 11.08 -18.40
C PHE A 553 -6.70 11.01 -18.21
N VAL A 554 -5.92 11.81 -18.93
CA VAL A 554 -4.44 11.84 -18.78
C VAL A 554 -4.02 12.35 -17.40
N SER A 555 -4.68 13.42 -16.93
CA SER A 555 -4.40 14.04 -15.63
C SER A 555 -4.77 13.17 -14.45
N ILE A 556 -5.69 12.21 -14.65
CA ILE A 556 -6.12 11.30 -13.60
C ILE A 556 -5.42 9.95 -13.72
N VAL A 557 -5.62 9.22 -14.83
CA VAL A 557 -5.29 7.79 -14.88
C VAL A 557 -3.78 7.55 -15.05
N PRO A 558 -3.12 7.93 -16.15
CA PRO A 558 -1.66 7.86 -16.25
C PRO A 558 -0.90 8.59 -15.12
N THR A 559 -1.37 9.78 -14.73
CA THR A 559 -0.70 10.58 -13.68
C THR A 559 -0.79 9.91 -12.30
N ALA A 560 -1.91 9.26 -11.99
CA ALA A 560 -2.05 8.42 -10.80
C ALA A 560 -1.06 7.27 -10.80
N ILE A 561 -0.92 6.56 -11.93
CA ILE A 561 0.01 5.43 -12.07
C ILE A 561 1.45 5.90 -11.81
N ILE A 562 1.86 7.03 -12.40
CA ILE A 562 3.18 7.64 -12.13
C ILE A 562 3.33 7.93 -10.63
N SER A 563 2.34 8.59 -10.03
CA SER A 563 2.38 9.00 -8.61
C SER A 563 2.51 7.81 -7.66
N ILE A 564 1.74 6.75 -7.91
CA ILE A 564 1.74 5.52 -7.14
C ILE A 564 3.09 4.82 -7.28
N ILE A 565 3.58 4.60 -8.50
CA ILE A 565 4.83 3.88 -8.73
C ILE A 565 6.03 4.62 -8.15
N VAL A 566 6.10 5.94 -8.33
CA VAL A 566 7.15 6.74 -7.70
C VAL A 566 7.08 6.64 -6.19
N GLY A 567 5.88 6.75 -5.59
CA GLY A 567 5.69 6.56 -4.16
C GLY A 567 6.16 5.19 -3.67
N LEU A 568 5.83 4.12 -4.40
CA LEU A 568 6.27 2.75 -4.10
C LEU A 568 7.79 2.56 -4.24
N PHE A 569 8.43 3.21 -5.21
CA PHE A 569 9.90 3.18 -5.33
C PHE A 569 10.59 3.93 -4.19
N ILE A 570 10.12 5.14 -3.84
CA ILE A 570 10.64 5.89 -2.70
C ILE A 570 10.41 5.14 -1.39
N TRP A 571 9.30 4.41 -1.30
CA TRP A 571 8.99 3.56 -0.15
C TRP A 571 10.00 2.42 0.02
N SER A 572 10.20 1.65 -1.07
CA SER A 572 11.00 0.42 -1.09
C SER A 572 12.51 0.66 -1.11
N LEU A 573 12.97 1.69 -1.82
CA LEU A 573 14.39 1.95 -2.05
C LEU A 573 14.90 3.20 -1.33
N GLY A 574 14.02 4.12 -0.96
CA GLY A 574 14.38 5.38 -0.29
C GLY A 574 14.40 5.25 1.23
N PRO A 575 15.13 6.14 1.92
CA PRO A 575 15.14 6.16 3.38
C PRO A 575 13.77 6.56 3.95
N PRO A 576 13.44 6.14 5.18
CA PRO A 576 12.12 6.40 5.77
C PRO A 576 11.84 7.88 6.05
N SER A 577 12.88 8.71 6.12
CA SER A 577 12.75 10.14 6.37
C SER A 577 12.27 10.90 5.13
N HIS A 578 11.32 11.83 5.34
CA HIS A 578 10.86 12.79 4.33
C HIS A 578 10.37 12.18 3.01
N ARG A 579 9.76 10.98 3.06
CA ARG A 579 9.25 10.28 1.86
C ARG A 579 8.31 11.12 0.99
N ILE A 580 7.51 12.00 1.61
CA ILE A 580 6.67 12.96 0.89
C ILE A 580 7.52 13.88 0.01
N LEU A 581 8.52 14.53 0.62
CA LEU A 581 9.38 15.49 -0.06
C LEU A 581 10.20 14.81 -1.17
N ARG A 582 10.67 13.58 -0.94
CA ARG A 582 11.37 12.76 -1.93
C ARG A 582 10.47 12.40 -3.11
N THR A 583 9.21 12.05 -2.84
CA THR A 583 8.21 11.78 -3.89
C THR A 583 7.95 13.05 -4.72
N LEU A 584 7.74 14.19 -4.06
CA LEU A 584 7.54 15.49 -4.72
C LEU A 584 8.74 15.91 -5.58
N THR A 585 9.96 15.52 -5.21
CA THR A 585 11.19 15.80 -6.00
C THR A 585 11.13 15.18 -7.40
N VAL A 586 10.38 14.08 -7.56
CA VAL A 586 10.20 13.41 -8.86
C VAL A 586 8.92 13.88 -9.54
N LEU A 587 7.80 13.97 -8.80
CA LEU A 587 6.50 14.30 -9.40
C LEU A 587 6.38 15.76 -9.88
N LEU A 588 7.17 16.68 -9.31
CA LEU A 588 7.19 18.07 -9.74
C LEU A 588 8.14 18.33 -10.92
N TYR A 589 8.74 17.29 -11.52
CA TYR A 589 9.61 17.45 -12.68
C TYR A 589 8.89 18.26 -13.79
N PRO A 590 9.38 19.45 -14.17
CA PRO A 590 8.50 20.44 -14.79
C PRO A 590 7.87 20.09 -16.13
N THR A 591 8.61 19.43 -17.01
CA THR A 591 8.08 19.03 -18.31
C THR A 591 7.01 17.95 -18.13
N SER A 592 7.27 16.91 -17.34
CA SER A 592 6.25 15.90 -17.04
C SER A 592 5.03 16.52 -16.38
N PHE A 593 5.23 17.38 -15.38
CA PHE A 593 4.13 18.03 -14.67
C PHE A 593 3.22 18.84 -15.61
N PHE A 594 3.79 19.59 -16.54
CA PHE A 594 3.02 20.36 -17.52
C PHE A 594 2.21 19.45 -18.46
N TYR A 595 2.85 18.45 -19.06
CA TYR A 595 2.21 17.55 -20.02
C TYR A 595 1.20 16.58 -19.40
N ASN A 596 1.19 16.40 -18.07
CA ASN A 596 0.11 15.70 -17.37
C ASN A 596 -1.26 16.36 -17.52
N ASN A 597 -1.31 17.64 -17.94
CA ASN A 597 -2.55 18.42 -18.09
C ASN A 597 -3.04 18.53 -19.54
N LEU A 598 -2.32 17.95 -20.51
CA LEU A 598 -2.65 17.99 -21.93
C LEU A 598 -2.80 16.56 -22.47
N TYR A 599 -3.62 16.39 -23.51
CA TYR A 599 -3.89 15.07 -24.10
C TYR A 599 -2.77 14.63 -25.04
N TYR A 600 -1.63 14.29 -24.45
CA TYR A 600 -0.40 13.89 -25.13
C TYR A 600 -0.02 12.44 -24.80
N THR A 601 0.75 11.80 -25.69
CA THR A 601 1.24 10.42 -25.49
C THR A 601 2.32 10.31 -24.40
N ASP A 602 2.97 11.42 -24.04
CA ASP A 602 4.09 11.50 -23.09
C ASP A 602 3.79 10.91 -21.72
N THR A 603 2.67 11.31 -21.10
CA THR A 603 2.33 10.89 -19.73
C THR A 603 1.92 9.42 -19.67
N ALA A 604 1.09 8.95 -20.61
CA ALA A 604 0.71 7.54 -20.71
C ALA A 604 1.93 6.64 -20.96
N SER A 605 2.81 7.07 -21.88
CA SER A 605 4.09 6.40 -22.16
C SER A 605 4.95 6.28 -20.90
N THR A 606 5.12 7.38 -20.17
CA THR A 606 5.95 7.41 -18.96
C THR A 606 5.37 6.53 -17.85
N ALA A 607 4.04 6.58 -17.65
CA ALA A 607 3.33 5.75 -16.69
C ALA A 607 3.58 4.24 -16.93
N LEU A 608 3.43 3.79 -18.18
CA LEU A 608 3.58 2.38 -18.53
C LEU A 608 5.04 1.91 -18.50
N VAL A 609 6.02 2.77 -18.86
CA VAL A 609 7.44 2.43 -18.73
C VAL A 609 7.85 2.32 -17.25
N LEU A 610 7.39 3.23 -16.39
CA LEU A 610 7.62 3.14 -14.95
C LEU A 610 6.94 1.91 -14.34
N ALA A 611 5.73 1.56 -14.82
CA ALA A 611 5.02 0.36 -14.37
C ALA A 611 5.78 -0.91 -14.76
N THR A 612 6.29 -0.95 -15.98
CA THR A 612 7.15 -2.02 -16.48
C THR A 612 8.40 -2.16 -15.61
N LEU A 613 9.06 -1.04 -15.29
CA LEU A 613 10.24 -1.02 -14.42
C LEU A 613 9.92 -1.53 -13.02
N TYR A 614 8.80 -1.11 -12.43
CA TYR A 614 8.35 -1.57 -11.12
C TYR A 614 8.10 -3.08 -11.12
N LEU A 615 7.34 -3.59 -12.08
CA LEU A 615 7.04 -5.02 -12.21
C LEU A 615 8.31 -5.85 -12.45
N HIS A 616 9.23 -5.36 -13.29
CA HIS A 616 10.50 -6.01 -13.56
C HIS A 616 11.37 -6.08 -12.29
N ALA A 617 11.44 -4.98 -11.53
CA ALA A 617 12.18 -4.92 -10.26
C ALA A 617 11.62 -5.90 -9.21
N HIS A 618 10.31 -6.18 -9.25
CA HIS A 618 9.63 -7.15 -8.39
C HIS A 618 9.55 -8.55 -9.00
N ARG A 619 10.41 -8.86 -9.99
CA ARG A 619 10.55 -10.19 -10.62
C ARG A 619 9.28 -10.71 -11.33
N ARG A 620 8.30 -9.86 -11.61
CA ARG A 620 7.08 -10.21 -12.37
C ARG A 620 7.33 -10.04 -13.87
N TYR A 621 8.28 -10.79 -14.43
CA TYR A 621 8.81 -10.58 -15.78
C TYR A 621 7.76 -10.72 -16.89
N ILE A 622 6.87 -11.71 -16.81
CA ILE A 622 5.82 -11.91 -17.83
C ILE A 622 4.92 -10.66 -17.90
N LEU A 623 4.38 -10.24 -16.76
CA LEU A 623 3.51 -9.07 -16.65
C LEU A 623 4.25 -7.78 -17.03
N ALA A 624 5.51 -7.63 -16.62
CA ALA A 624 6.34 -6.52 -17.03
C ALA A 624 6.50 -6.47 -18.56
N GLY A 625 6.76 -7.59 -19.23
CA GLY A 625 6.84 -7.64 -20.69
C GLY A 625 5.52 -7.30 -21.39
N VAL A 626 4.37 -7.70 -20.83
CA VAL A 626 3.04 -7.34 -21.35
C VAL A 626 2.76 -5.83 -21.20
N VAL A 627 2.95 -5.27 -20.01
CA VAL A 627 2.79 -3.82 -19.77
C VAL A 627 3.80 -3.03 -20.61
N GLY A 628 5.00 -3.58 -20.77
CA GLY A 628 6.04 -3.09 -21.66
C GLY A 628 5.58 -3.03 -23.11
N ALA A 629 4.96 -4.09 -23.61
CA ALA A 629 4.36 -4.11 -24.95
C ALA A 629 3.30 -3.02 -25.11
N ILE A 630 2.39 -2.88 -24.14
CA ILE A 630 1.38 -1.81 -24.14
C ILE A 630 2.04 -0.42 -24.17
N SER A 631 3.15 -0.23 -23.45
CA SER A 631 3.93 1.02 -23.51
C SER A 631 4.45 1.31 -24.93
N VAL A 632 4.85 0.29 -25.70
CA VAL A 632 5.29 0.43 -27.09
C VAL A 632 4.14 0.86 -27.99
N PHE A 633 2.91 0.39 -27.74
CA PHE A 633 1.71 0.85 -28.43
C PHE A 633 1.33 2.30 -28.13
N CYS A 634 1.74 2.86 -26.98
CA CYS A 634 1.62 4.30 -26.74
C CYS A 634 2.74 5.09 -27.44
N ARG A 635 3.97 4.56 -27.44
CA ARG A 635 5.13 5.13 -28.12
C ARG A 635 6.14 4.07 -28.54
N GLN A 636 6.49 4.04 -29.81
CA GLN A 636 7.41 3.06 -30.40
C GLN A 636 8.79 3.10 -29.75
N THR A 637 9.27 4.28 -29.37
CA THR A 637 10.58 4.48 -28.72
C THR A 637 10.69 3.78 -27.37
N ASN A 638 9.58 3.40 -26.74
CA ASN A 638 9.59 2.65 -25.47
C ASN A 638 10.21 1.26 -25.58
N ILE A 639 10.34 0.74 -26.80
CA ILE A 639 11.05 -0.52 -27.07
C ILE A 639 12.47 -0.50 -26.48
N VAL A 640 13.13 0.68 -26.49
CA VAL A 640 14.47 0.87 -25.94
C VAL A 640 14.50 0.61 -24.43
N TRP A 641 13.52 1.11 -23.68
CA TRP A 641 13.45 0.91 -22.23
C TRP A 641 13.11 -0.53 -21.87
N LEU A 642 12.20 -1.15 -22.63
CA LEU A 642 11.82 -2.55 -22.45
C LEU A 642 13.03 -3.48 -22.60
N PHE A 643 13.76 -3.33 -23.70
CA PHE A 643 14.96 -4.12 -23.99
C PHE A 643 16.15 -3.72 -23.13
N GLY A 644 16.22 -2.48 -22.65
CA GLY A 644 17.17 -2.06 -21.63
C GLY A 644 17.03 -2.87 -20.34
N MET A 645 15.80 -3.03 -19.84
CA MET A 645 15.53 -3.86 -18.67
C MET A 645 15.87 -5.34 -18.91
N ALA A 646 15.52 -5.88 -20.08
CA ALA A 646 15.91 -7.24 -20.48
C ALA A 646 17.44 -7.41 -20.52
N LEU A 647 18.15 -6.46 -21.13
CA LEU A 647 19.62 -6.47 -21.19
C LEU A 647 20.24 -6.43 -19.79
N TYR A 648 19.74 -5.55 -18.92
CA TYR A 648 20.18 -5.50 -17.53
C TYR A 648 19.99 -6.85 -16.83
N HIS A 649 18.82 -7.47 -16.97
CA HIS A 649 18.53 -8.78 -16.38
C HIS A 649 19.47 -9.87 -16.89
N CYS A 650 19.68 -9.96 -18.21
CA CYS A 650 20.62 -10.93 -18.81
C CYS A 650 22.06 -10.71 -18.35
N LEU A 651 22.50 -9.45 -18.22
CA LEU A 651 23.85 -9.13 -17.74
C LEU A 651 24.02 -9.46 -16.26
N VAL A 652 23.06 -9.10 -15.42
CA VAL A 652 23.18 -9.20 -13.95
C VAL A 652 22.82 -10.58 -13.41
N GLU A 653 21.72 -11.17 -13.87
CA GLU A 653 21.26 -12.48 -13.38
C GLU A 653 21.84 -13.63 -14.21
N GLY A 654 22.23 -13.40 -15.46
CA GLY A 654 22.82 -14.40 -16.34
C GLY A 654 24.35 -14.38 -16.37
N LEU A 655 24.93 -13.34 -16.99
CA LEU A 655 26.36 -13.30 -17.32
C LEU A 655 27.27 -13.02 -16.12
N LEU A 656 26.90 -12.11 -15.22
CA LEU A 656 27.74 -11.77 -14.06
C LEU A 656 28.01 -12.97 -13.12
N PRO A 657 27.04 -13.83 -12.78
CA PRO A 657 27.28 -15.05 -12.02
C PRO A 657 28.28 -16.00 -12.72
N CYS A 658 28.16 -16.18 -14.04
CA CYS A 658 29.09 -16.99 -14.83
C CYS A 658 30.52 -16.43 -14.77
N ILE A 659 30.67 -15.10 -14.88
CA ILE A 659 31.97 -14.42 -14.78
C ILE A 659 32.56 -14.57 -13.36
N ARG A 660 31.74 -14.37 -12.32
CA ARG A 660 32.18 -14.49 -10.91
C ARG A 660 32.63 -15.91 -10.56
N THR A 661 31.92 -16.92 -11.04
CA THR A 661 32.21 -18.34 -10.79
C THR A 661 33.23 -18.93 -11.78
N ARG A 662 33.57 -18.21 -12.86
CA ARG A 662 34.39 -18.66 -13.99
C ARG A 662 33.90 -19.96 -14.64
N LYS A 663 32.61 -20.26 -14.52
CA LYS A 663 31.95 -21.42 -15.11
C LYS A 663 30.76 -20.94 -15.93
N VAL A 664 30.65 -21.44 -17.16
CA VAL A 664 29.50 -21.15 -18.02
C VAL A 664 28.44 -22.22 -17.75
N ASP A 665 27.30 -21.78 -17.24
CA ASP A 665 26.11 -22.61 -17.11
C ASP A 665 25.10 -22.23 -18.19
N ILE A 666 25.05 -23.03 -19.25
CA ILE A 666 24.18 -22.78 -20.41
C ILE A 666 22.71 -22.95 -20.01
N HIS A 667 22.38 -23.88 -19.10
CA HIS A 667 21.00 -24.08 -18.67
C HIS A 667 20.48 -22.88 -17.87
N HIS A 668 21.30 -22.33 -16.98
CA HIS A 668 20.97 -21.11 -16.27
C HIS A 668 20.77 -19.92 -17.22
N LEU A 669 21.68 -19.73 -18.18
CA LEU A 669 21.55 -18.67 -19.20
C LEU A 669 20.27 -18.82 -20.03
N LEU A 670 19.93 -20.03 -20.46
CA LEU A 670 18.69 -20.30 -21.20
C LEU A 670 17.45 -20.03 -20.33
N THR A 671 17.49 -20.34 -19.04
CA THR A 671 16.38 -20.08 -18.11
C THR A 671 16.15 -18.58 -17.93
N VAL A 672 17.23 -17.80 -17.78
CA VAL A 672 17.17 -16.33 -17.70
C VAL A 672 16.60 -15.73 -18.99
N VAL A 673 16.96 -16.25 -20.16
CA VAL A 673 16.40 -15.76 -21.43
C VAL A 673 14.94 -16.18 -21.60
N ALA A 674 14.60 -17.43 -21.22
CA ALA A 674 13.25 -17.95 -21.32
C ALA A 674 12.25 -17.20 -20.43
N SER A 675 12.69 -16.69 -19.27
CA SER A 675 11.84 -15.87 -18.38
C SER A 675 11.39 -14.55 -19.04
N LEU A 676 12.07 -14.11 -20.09
CA LEU A 676 11.83 -12.87 -20.82
C LEU A 676 11.08 -13.08 -22.15
N TRP A 677 10.39 -14.21 -22.35
CA TRP A 677 9.74 -14.53 -23.63
C TRP A 677 8.75 -13.45 -24.11
N THR A 678 8.04 -12.75 -23.20
CA THR A 678 7.14 -11.64 -23.55
C THR A 678 7.89 -10.42 -24.09
N TYR A 679 9.10 -10.16 -23.61
CA TYR A 679 9.99 -9.12 -24.15
C TYR A 679 10.42 -9.49 -25.57
N ILE A 680 10.86 -10.74 -25.76
CA ILE A 680 11.31 -11.26 -27.05
C ILE A 680 10.16 -11.20 -28.07
N LEU A 681 8.97 -11.65 -27.69
CA LEU A 681 7.77 -11.59 -28.54
C LEU A 681 7.46 -10.14 -28.96
N THR A 682 7.55 -9.20 -28.03
CA THR A 682 7.38 -7.77 -28.32
C THR A 682 8.43 -7.27 -29.32
N GLY A 683 9.70 -7.67 -29.17
CA GLY A 683 10.76 -7.32 -30.12
C GLY A 683 10.57 -7.89 -31.51
N VAL A 684 10.16 -9.17 -31.61
CA VAL A 684 9.85 -9.81 -32.89
C VAL A 684 8.69 -9.09 -33.58
N GLY A 685 7.62 -8.79 -32.83
CA GLY A 685 6.48 -8.02 -33.33
C GLY A 685 6.89 -6.61 -33.77
N PHE A 686 7.76 -5.94 -33.02
CA PHE A 686 8.28 -4.62 -33.38
C PHE A 686 9.12 -4.64 -34.66
N ILE A 687 10.00 -5.64 -34.81
CA ILE A 687 10.80 -5.81 -36.04
C ILE A 687 9.88 -6.08 -37.22
N ALA A 688 8.91 -6.98 -37.08
CA ALA A 688 7.93 -7.27 -38.13
C ALA A 688 7.14 -6.00 -38.51
N PHE A 689 6.71 -5.20 -37.53
CA PHE A 689 6.09 -3.90 -37.75
C PHE A 689 6.99 -2.95 -38.53
N VAL A 690 8.27 -2.78 -38.14
CA VAL A 690 9.19 -1.87 -38.84
C VAL A 690 9.46 -2.33 -40.27
N VAL A 691 9.60 -3.64 -40.50
CA VAL A 691 9.79 -4.21 -41.85
C VAL A 691 8.55 -3.98 -42.72
N TYR A 692 7.35 -4.19 -42.17
CA TYR A 692 6.09 -4.00 -42.88
C TYR A 692 5.78 -2.51 -43.14
N ASN A 693 5.96 -1.65 -42.14
CA ASN A 693 5.66 -0.23 -42.20
C ASN A 693 6.75 0.58 -42.94
N GLY A 694 7.97 0.04 -43.08
CA GLY A 694 9.11 0.72 -43.70
C GLY A 694 9.69 1.89 -42.89
N SER A 695 9.20 2.11 -41.66
CA SER A 695 9.67 3.14 -40.73
C SER A 695 9.29 2.79 -39.29
N ILE A 696 9.96 3.42 -38.33
CA ILE A 696 9.62 3.32 -36.90
C ILE A 696 8.37 4.14 -36.57
N VAL A 697 8.15 5.27 -37.26
CA VAL A 697 6.94 6.09 -37.09
C VAL A 697 5.85 5.67 -38.06
N VAL A 698 4.59 5.81 -37.64
CA VAL A 698 3.42 5.41 -38.43
C VAL A 698 3.09 6.47 -39.49
N GLY A 699 2.85 7.71 -39.05
CA GLY A 699 2.62 8.87 -39.91
C GLY A 699 3.83 9.81 -40.00
N HIS A 700 3.72 10.82 -40.87
CA HIS A 700 4.68 11.93 -41.02
C HIS A 700 6.15 11.53 -41.19
N LYS A 701 6.38 10.42 -41.91
CA LYS A 701 7.69 9.76 -42.07
C LYS A 701 8.80 10.70 -42.58
N GLU A 702 8.47 11.60 -43.50
CA GLU A 702 9.42 12.53 -44.13
C GLU A 702 10.07 13.50 -43.12
N ASN A 703 9.35 13.87 -42.06
CA ASN A 703 9.81 14.81 -41.03
C ASN A 703 10.41 14.11 -39.79
N HIS A 704 10.38 12.77 -39.76
CA HIS A 704 10.78 11.96 -38.61
C HIS A 704 11.84 10.92 -38.99
N VAL A 705 12.74 11.31 -39.89
CA VAL A 705 13.90 10.49 -40.26
C VAL A 705 14.89 10.45 -39.11
N ALA A 706 15.31 9.23 -38.73
CA ALA A 706 16.31 9.04 -37.69
C ALA A 706 17.59 9.81 -38.02
N SER A 707 18.12 10.52 -37.03
CA SER A 707 19.29 11.39 -37.19
C SER A 707 20.36 11.08 -36.15
N TRP A 708 21.54 11.66 -36.32
CA TRP A 708 22.64 11.51 -35.37
C TRP A 708 22.75 12.77 -34.50
N HIS A 709 21.73 13.05 -33.69
CA HIS A 709 21.70 14.23 -32.82
C HIS A 709 22.43 13.98 -31.48
N TRP A 710 23.75 13.73 -31.53
CA TRP A 710 24.57 13.42 -30.35
C TRP A 710 24.48 14.48 -29.24
N ALA A 711 24.20 15.73 -29.59
CA ALA A 711 24.04 16.82 -28.62
C ALA A 711 22.89 16.63 -27.62
N GLN A 712 21.93 15.75 -27.90
CA GLN A 712 20.84 15.43 -26.96
C GLN A 712 21.37 14.93 -25.60
N ILE A 713 22.49 14.23 -25.56
CA ILE A 713 23.07 13.70 -24.31
C ILE A 713 23.60 14.81 -23.38
N PRO A 714 24.49 15.73 -23.82
CA PRO A 714 24.87 16.85 -22.99
C PRO A 714 23.69 17.76 -22.64
N TYR A 715 22.69 17.91 -23.54
CA TYR A 715 21.48 18.67 -23.23
C TYR A 715 20.62 18.00 -22.15
N LEU A 716 20.49 16.68 -22.15
CA LEU A 716 19.85 15.92 -21.07
C LEU A 716 20.55 16.18 -19.72
N ILE A 717 21.87 16.04 -19.67
CA ILE A 717 22.66 16.23 -18.43
C ILE A 717 22.44 17.63 -17.86
N LEU A 718 22.51 18.65 -18.71
CA LEU A 718 22.27 20.03 -18.32
C LEU A 718 20.83 20.25 -17.86
N THR A 719 19.85 19.70 -18.58
CA THR A 719 18.42 19.88 -18.27
C THR A 719 18.07 19.27 -16.92
N VAL A 720 18.46 18.02 -16.68
CA VAL A 720 18.17 17.34 -15.40
C VAL A 720 18.86 18.07 -14.25
N THR A 721 20.13 18.46 -14.43
CA THR A 721 20.87 19.19 -13.40
C THR A 721 20.22 20.54 -13.13
N PHE A 722 19.81 21.29 -14.15
CA PHE A 722 19.11 22.56 -14.00
C PHE A 722 17.85 22.40 -13.14
N PHE A 723 17.02 21.39 -13.40
CA PHE A 723 15.80 21.20 -12.62
C PHE A 723 16.06 20.71 -11.18
N MET A 724 17.22 20.09 -10.88
CA MET A 724 17.60 19.80 -9.49
C MET A 724 17.82 21.06 -8.63
N GLY A 725 18.05 22.22 -9.24
CA GLY A 725 18.05 23.51 -8.57
C GLY A 725 19.38 23.96 -7.96
N PRO A 726 19.45 25.24 -7.53
CA PRO A 726 20.71 25.95 -7.30
C PRO A 726 21.57 25.42 -6.15
N ILE A 727 20.96 24.92 -5.07
CA ILE A 727 21.73 24.34 -3.95
C ILE A 727 22.42 23.04 -4.38
N VAL A 728 21.78 22.25 -5.26
CA VAL A 728 22.38 21.05 -5.84
C VAL A 728 23.53 21.43 -6.76
N TRP A 729 23.39 22.48 -7.58
CA TRP A 729 24.48 22.99 -8.42
C TRP A 729 25.70 23.38 -7.60
N LEU A 730 25.49 24.13 -6.51
CA LEU A 730 26.56 24.55 -5.61
C LEU A 730 27.22 23.34 -4.93
N SER A 731 26.44 22.35 -4.54
CA SER A 731 26.94 21.10 -3.96
C SER A 731 27.82 20.34 -4.95
N ILE A 732 27.33 20.11 -6.18
CA ILE A 732 28.07 19.47 -7.27
C ILE A 732 29.37 20.23 -7.56
N ALA A 733 29.32 21.56 -7.67
CA ALA A 733 30.50 22.39 -7.91
C ALA A 733 31.52 22.26 -6.76
N ARG A 734 31.08 22.27 -5.49
CA ARG A 734 31.96 22.05 -4.33
C ARG A 734 32.64 20.69 -4.37
N TYR A 735 31.92 19.62 -4.70
CA TYR A 735 32.51 18.28 -4.84
C TYR A 735 33.47 18.19 -6.04
N ALA A 736 33.19 18.90 -7.13
CA ALA A 736 34.06 18.95 -8.29
C ALA A 736 35.39 19.68 -7.99
N ILE A 737 35.34 20.79 -7.24
CA ILE A 737 36.53 21.58 -6.87
C ILE A 737 37.43 20.82 -5.90
N ARG A 738 36.86 20.08 -4.94
CA ARG A 738 37.63 19.36 -3.90
C ARG A 738 38.42 18.15 -4.41
N ALA A 739 38.10 17.65 -5.60
CA ALA A 739 38.75 16.46 -6.16
C ALA A 739 38.94 16.64 -7.68
N PRO A 740 39.88 17.51 -8.10
CA PRO A 740 40.14 17.78 -9.51
C PRO A 740 40.71 16.55 -10.23
N LYS A 741 40.25 16.31 -11.46
CA LYS A 741 40.72 15.20 -12.31
C LYS A 741 40.97 15.70 -13.74
N PRO A 742 42.02 16.53 -13.94
CA PRO A 742 42.17 17.32 -15.16
C PRO A 742 42.22 16.48 -16.44
N LEU A 743 42.81 15.28 -16.41
CA LEU A 743 42.82 14.36 -17.56
C LEU A 743 41.43 13.82 -17.89
N THR A 744 40.65 13.41 -16.88
CA THR A 744 39.26 12.97 -17.06
C THR A 744 38.38 14.12 -17.54
N ASP A 745 38.56 15.32 -16.98
CA ASP A 745 37.80 16.50 -17.38
C ASP A 745 38.14 16.90 -18.83
N ALA A 746 39.42 16.90 -19.21
CA ALA A 746 39.85 17.17 -20.57
C ALA A 746 39.25 16.14 -21.56
N PHE A 747 39.21 14.86 -21.18
CA PHE A 747 38.59 13.81 -21.98
C PHE A 747 37.07 14.02 -22.15
N ILE A 748 36.35 14.31 -21.05
CA ILE A 748 34.91 14.59 -21.10
C ILE A 748 34.62 15.85 -21.93
N ILE A 749 35.40 16.92 -21.74
CA ILE A 749 35.28 18.15 -22.53
C ILE A 749 35.51 17.85 -24.01
N ALA A 750 36.57 17.11 -24.35
CA ALA A 750 36.86 16.76 -25.74
C ALA A 750 35.71 15.97 -26.38
N ILE A 751 35.22 14.92 -25.73
CA ILE A 751 34.08 14.13 -26.23
C ILE A 751 32.82 14.99 -26.36
N CYS A 752 32.49 15.78 -25.34
CA CYS A 752 31.31 16.63 -25.35
C CYS A 752 31.39 17.68 -26.48
N SER A 753 32.56 18.29 -26.68
CA SER A 753 32.80 19.22 -27.79
C SER A 753 32.68 18.54 -29.15
N ILE A 754 33.15 17.30 -29.31
CA ILE A 754 32.96 16.52 -30.55
C ILE A 754 31.47 16.26 -30.79
N MET A 755 30.74 15.80 -29.77
CA MET A 755 29.30 15.55 -29.86
C MET A 755 28.52 16.82 -30.25
N LEU A 756 28.90 17.99 -29.73
CA LEU A 756 28.24 19.28 -30.02
C LEU A 756 28.70 19.89 -31.36
N GLN A 757 29.93 19.64 -31.79
CA GLN A 757 30.44 20.15 -33.07
C GLN A 757 29.85 19.38 -34.25
N PHE A 758 29.65 18.07 -34.12
CA PHE A 758 29.20 17.19 -35.21
C PHE A 758 27.77 16.67 -35.07
N GLY A 759 27.17 16.76 -33.87
CA GLY A 759 25.85 16.19 -33.58
C GLY A 759 24.85 17.19 -33.03
N THR A 760 25.03 18.50 -33.22
CA THR A 760 23.98 19.50 -32.94
C THR A 760 23.16 19.76 -34.19
N ILE A 761 21.85 19.51 -34.12
CA ILE A 761 20.89 19.70 -35.21
C ILE A 761 19.95 20.86 -34.86
N ALA A 762 19.72 21.74 -35.83
CA ALA A 762 18.76 22.83 -35.75
C ALA A 762 17.52 22.43 -36.56
N HIS A 763 16.62 21.66 -35.95
CA HIS A 763 15.48 21.11 -36.69
C HIS A 763 14.58 22.23 -37.25
N PRO A 764 14.05 22.12 -38.48
CA PRO A 764 13.18 23.14 -39.05
C PRO A 764 11.98 23.50 -38.16
N PHE A 765 11.34 22.52 -37.51
CA PHE A 765 10.23 22.80 -36.58
C PHE A 765 10.67 23.62 -35.37
N LEU A 766 11.87 23.37 -34.82
CA LEU A 766 12.43 24.17 -33.73
C LEU A 766 12.67 25.62 -34.16
N LEU A 767 13.01 25.86 -35.44
CA LEU A 767 13.29 27.19 -35.96
C LEU A 767 12.03 27.92 -36.43
N ALA A 768 10.97 27.19 -36.76
CA ALA A 768 9.73 27.73 -37.28
C ALA A 768 8.71 28.06 -36.18
N ASP A 769 8.79 27.39 -35.03
CA ASP A 769 7.77 27.50 -33.98
C ASP A 769 8.27 28.27 -32.76
N ASN A 770 7.90 29.55 -32.67
CA ASN A 770 8.26 30.42 -31.55
C ASN A 770 7.39 30.22 -30.30
N ARG A 771 6.46 29.26 -30.28
CA ARG A 771 5.62 28.96 -29.10
C ARG A 771 6.37 28.16 -28.04
N HIS A 772 7.45 27.46 -28.40
CA HIS A 772 8.16 26.59 -27.47
C HIS A 772 9.32 27.30 -26.76
N PHE A 773 9.57 26.99 -25.49
CA PHE A 773 10.72 27.55 -24.78
C PHE A 773 12.06 27.12 -25.42
N THR A 774 12.10 25.95 -26.04
CA THR A 774 13.25 25.40 -26.79
C THR A 774 13.66 26.31 -27.95
N PHE A 775 12.72 26.96 -28.64
CA PHE A 775 13.01 27.95 -29.68
C PHE A 775 13.87 29.09 -29.15
N TYR A 776 13.54 29.63 -27.97
CA TYR A 776 14.27 30.74 -27.37
C TYR A 776 15.61 30.30 -26.78
N LEU A 777 15.66 29.10 -26.19
CA LEU A 777 16.92 28.50 -25.77
C LEU A 777 17.85 28.33 -26.98
N TRP A 778 17.32 27.87 -28.11
CA TRP A 778 18.09 27.78 -29.34
C TRP A 778 18.58 29.16 -29.80
N ARG A 779 17.64 30.07 -30.05
CA ARG A 779 17.89 31.40 -30.62
C ARG A 779 18.88 32.22 -29.80
N HIS A 780 18.73 32.26 -28.49
CA HIS A 780 19.48 33.17 -27.61
C HIS A 780 20.70 32.53 -26.93
N VAL A 781 20.77 31.19 -26.87
CA VAL A 781 21.83 30.50 -26.12
C VAL A 781 22.60 29.53 -27.02
N LEU A 782 21.91 28.57 -27.64
CA LEU A 782 22.58 27.50 -28.38
C LEU A 782 23.10 27.93 -29.76
N THR A 783 22.61 29.03 -30.36
CA THR A 783 23.22 29.58 -31.59
C THR A 783 24.68 29.97 -31.38
N HIS A 784 25.04 30.46 -30.19
CA HIS A 784 26.38 30.92 -29.86
C HIS A 784 27.38 29.76 -29.74
N ARG A 785 28.36 29.73 -30.66
CA ARG A 785 29.39 28.68 -30.73
C ARG A 785 30.24 28.59 -29.46
N VAL A 786 30.55 29.71 -28.81
CA VAL A 786 31.30 29.74 -27.54
C VAL A 786 30.54 29.04 -26.42
N VAL A 787 29.21 29.21 -26.38
CA VAL A 787 28.36 28.50 -25.41
C VAL A 787 28.38 27.01 -25.70
N ARG A 788 28.11 26.61 -26.96
CA ARG A 788 28.04 25.20 -27.35
C ARG A 788 29.37 24.45 -27.20
N LEU A 789 30.49 25.02 -27.63
CA LEU A 789 31.76 24.29 -27.70
C LEU A 789 32.74 24.62 -26.56
N GLY A 790 32.39 25.59 -25.72
CA GLY A 790 33.18 25.96 -24.53
C GLY A 790 32.40 25.74 -23.24
N ILE A 791 31.36 26.55 -23.01
CA ILE A 791 30.65 26.58 -21.72
C ILE A 791 29.94 25.25 -21.42
N ILE A 792 29.21 24.68 -22.40
CA ILE A 792 28.46 23.42 -22.20
C ILE A 792 29.41 22.25 -21.88
N PRO A 793 30.46 21.96 -22.67
CA PRO A 793 31.44 20.92 -22.35
C PRO A 793 32.06 21.07 -20.97
N PHE A 794 32.44 22.29 -20.60
CA PHE A 794 33.02 22.59 -19.29
C PHE A 794 32.01 22.34 -18.16
N ALA A 795 30.76 22.79 -18.32
CA ALA A 795 29.69 22.54 -17.36
C ALA A 795 29.41 21.04 -17.19
N VAL A 796 29.32 20.29 -18.30
CA VAL A 796 29.10 18.84 -18.28
C VAL A 796 30.23 18.11 -17.54
N ALA A 797 31.49 18.49 -17.77
CA ALA A 797 32.62 17.91 -17.03
C ALA A 797 32.54 18.19 -15.52
N ILE A 798 32.20 19.42 -15.12
CA ILE A 798 31.96 19.77 -13.71
C ILE A 798 30.83 18.93 -13.12
N ILE A 799 29.72 18.78 -13.83
CA ILE A 799 28.54 18.03 -13.37
C ILE A 799 28.88 16.55 -13.18
N ILE A 800 29.51 15.91 -14.17
CA ILE A 800 29.89 14.50 -14.10
C ILE A 800 30.87 14.28 -12.96
N ARG A 801 31.95 15.06 -12.89
CA ARG A 801 32.96 14.94 -11.82
C ARG A 801 32.35 15.19 -10.44
N GLY A 802 31.58 16.27 -10.29
CA GLY A 802 30.93 16.63 -9.03
C GLY A 802 29.95 15.56 -8.55
N THR A 803 29.15 15.01 -9.47
CA THR A 803 28.22 13.91 -9.19
C THR A 803 28.97 12.64 -8.80
N LEU A 804 30.01 12.23 -9.54
CA LEU A 804 30.81 11.05 -9.22
C LEU A 804 31.49 11.15 -7.84
N ASN A 805 31.89 12.36 -7.43
CA ASN A 805 32.54 12.61 -6.15
C ASN A 805 31.54 12.81 -4.99
N SER A 806 30.26 13.04 -5.28
CA SER A 806 29.22 13.26 -4.26
C SER A 806 28.84 11.95 -3.54
N PRO A 807 28.19 12.01 -2.36
CA PRO A 807 27.66 10.83 -1.68
C PRO A 807 26.69 10.03 -2.55
N VAL A 808 25.88 10.72 -3.36
CA VAL A 808 24.96 10.10 -4.33
C VAL A 808 25.73 9.28 -5.36
N GLY A 809 26.75 9.86 -6.00
CA GLY A 809 27.55 9.12 -6.98
C GLY A 809 28.29 7.94 -6.37
N LYS A 810 28.88 8.10 -5.19
CA LYS A 810 29.56 6.98 -4.50
C LYS A 810 28.62 5.81 -4.22
N ARG A 811 27.38 6.08 -3.75
CA ARG A 811 26.35 5.04 -3.57
C ARG A 811 25.96 4.39 -4.90
N LEU A 812 25.74 5.21 -5.93
CA LEU A 812 25.33 4.73 -7.24
C LEU A 812 26.38 3.78 -7.85
N PHE A 813 27.67 4.07 -7.74
CA PHE A 813 28.74 3.24 -8.31
C PHE A 813 29.34 2.21 -7.34
N HIS A 814 28.77 2.06 -6.13
CA HIS A 814 29.32 1.17 -5.09
C HIS A 814 29.31 -0.30 -5.52
N LYS A 815 28.14 -0.83 -5.90
CA LYS A 815 27.95 -2.24 -6.31
C LYS A 815 28.16 -2.41 -7.82
N THR A 816 28.76 -3.54 -8.22
CA THR A 816 28.96 -3.89 -9.65
C THR A 816 27.66 -3.86 -10.44
N ASP A 817 26.58 -4.39 -9.86
CA ASP A 817 25.28 -4.47 -10.53
C ASP A 817 24.70 -3.07 -10.80
N ASN A 818 24.93 -2.11 -9.89
CA ASN A 818 24.55 -0.71 -10.12
C ASN A 818 25.37 -0.08 -11.25
N ARG A 819 26.66 -0.43 -11.39
CA ARG A 819 27.48 0.06 -12.51
C ARG A 819 26.93 -0.43 -13.84
N VAL A 820 26.53 -1.70 -13.92
CA VAL A 820 25.85 -2.27 -15.09
C VAL A 820 24.56 -1.51 -15.37
N ALA A 821 23.74 -1.26 -14.34
CA ALA A 821 22.51 -0.47 -14.49
C ALA A 821 22.77 0.92 -15.08
N VAL A 822 23.82 1.63 -14.61
CA VAL A 822 24.18 2.96 -15.15
C VAL A 822 24.60 2.89 -16.61
N TRP A 823 25.39 1.88 -16.99
CA TRP A 823 25.82 1.71 -18.40
C TRP A 823 24.63 1.38 -19.31
N VAL A 824 23.77 0.45 -18.88
CA VAL A 824 22.56 0.09 -19.63
C VAL A 824 21.61 1.28 -19.73
N PHE A 825 21.42 2.03 -18.65
CA PHE A 825 20.63 3.26 -18.65
C PHE A 825 21.21 4.31 -19.61
N GLY A 826 22.53 4.52 -19.60
CA GLY A 826 23.22 5.41 -20.53
C GLY A 826 23.04 4.99 -22.00
N LEU A 827 23.11 3.69 -22.28
CA LEU A 827 22.82 3.14 -23.61
C LEU A 827 21.35 3.37 -24.01
N CYS A 828 20.41 3.21 -23.07
CA CYS A 828 18.99 3.48 -23.34
C CYS A 828 18.75 4.97 -23.64
N CYS A 829 19.33 5.88 -22.85
CA CYS A 829 19.29 7.32 -23.14
C CYS A 829 19.87 7.63 -24.53
N PHE A 830 20.98 6.98 -24.88
CA PHE A 830 21.60 7.12 -26.19
C PHE A 830 20.65 6.69 -27.32
N LEU A 831 20.13 5.47 -27.26
CA LEU A 831 19.27 4.91 -28.30
C LEU A 831 17.89 5.58 -28.37
N ALA A 832 17.38 6.12 -27.27
CA ALA A 832 16.10 6.82 -27.24
C ALA A 832 16.18 8.27 -27.73
N LEU A 833 17.28 8.98 -27.44
CA LEU A 833 17.37 10.42 -27.68
C LEU A 833 18.14 10.79 -28.94
N VAL A 834 19.29 10.15 -29.20
CA VAL A 834 20.17 10.54 -30.32
C VAL A 834 19.50 10.40 -31.69
N PRO A 835 18.66 9.38 -31.95
CA PRO A 835 17.88 9.29 -33.19
C PRO A 835 16.91 10.47 -33.42
N SER A 836 16.49 11.17 -32.37
CA SER A 836 15.51 12.25 -32.46
C SER A 836 16.17 13.57 -32.89
N PRO A 837 15.88 14.08 -34.11
CA PRO A 837 16.49 15.32 -34.62
C PRO A 837 15.96 16.58 -33.95
N LEU A 838 14.79 16.51 -33.32
CA LEU A 838 14.13 17.64 -32.68
C LEU A 838 14.55 17.74 -31.20
N LEU A 839 15.07 18.90 -30.82
CA LEU A 839 15.33 19.24 -29.42
C LEU A 839 14.03 19.68 -28.75
N GLU A 840 13.41 18.77 -28.00
CA GLU A 840 12.25 19.05 -27.16
C GLU A 840 12.44 18.48 -25.75
N LEU A 841 12.21 19.30 -24.73
CA LEU A 841 12.55 18.91 -23.35
C LEU A 841 11.65 17.77 -22.84
N ARG A 842 10.44 17.61 -23.38
CA ARG A 842 9.54 16.48 -23.05
C ARG A 842 10.13 15.11 -23.41
N TYR A 843 11.02 15.03 -24.40
CA TYR A 843 11.69 13.77 -24.74
C TYR A 843 12.62 13.29 -23.62
N PHE A 844 13.01 14.19 -22.71
CA PHE A 844 13.80 13.85 -21.54
C PHE A 844 12.99 13.32 -20.36
N ASN A 845 11.65 13.19 -20.46
CA ASN A 845 10.79 12.79 -19.33
C ASN A 845 11.23 11.49 -18.65
N ILE A 846 11.30 10.39 -19.39
CA ILE A 846 11.70 9.08 -18.83
C ILE A 846 13.12 9.11 -18.22
N PRO A 847 14.17 9.57 -18.95
CA PRO A 847 15.51 9.59 -18.37
C PRO A 847 15.65 10.57 -17.20
N ALA A 848 15.01 11.73 -17.25
CA ALA A 848 15.02 12.70 -16.16
C ALA A 848 14.36 12.14 -14.90
N MET A 849 13.18 11.53 -15.02
CA MET A 849 12.49 10.93 -13.88
C MET A 849 13.28 9.78 -13.26
N ALA A 850 13.95 8.96 -14.07
CA ALA A 850 14.84 7.90 -13.57
C ALA A 850 16.01 8.47 -12.75
N VAL A 851 16.67 9.54 -13.24
CA VAL A 851 17.75 10.20 -12.51
C VAL A 851 17.23 10.88 -11.23
N LEU A 852 16.08 11.55 -11.29
CA LEU A 852 15.46 12.18 -10.14
C LEU A 852 15.02 11.15 -9.09
N LEU A 853 14.56 9.97 -9.50
CA LEU A 853 14.23 8.89 -8.58
C LEU A 853 15.46 8.39 -7.83
N VAL A 854 16.58 8.16 -8.53
CA VAL A 854 17.86 7.81 -7.90
C VAL A 854 18.33 8.90 -6.94
N TYR A 855 18.26 10.17 -7.37
CA TYR A 855 18.59 11.32 -6.53
C TYR A 855 17.72 11.37 -5.28
N ALA A 856 16.40 11.23 -5.41
CA ALA A 856 15.45 11.26 -4.32
C ALA A 856 15.60 10.07 -3.37
N CYS A 857 16.10 8.91 -3.80
CA CYS A 857 16.42 7.79 -2.92
C CYS A 857 17.78 7.95 -2.22
N CYS A 858 18.74 8.59 -2.88
CA CYS A 858 20.13 8.65 -2.41
C CYS A 858 20.52 9.97 -1.75
N GLU A 859 19.74 11.03 -1.80
CA GLU A 859 20.12 12.31 -1.17
C GLU A 859 19.79 12.31 0.33
N ASP A 860 20.72 12.72 1.18
CA ASP A 860 20.48 12.81 2.63
C ASP A 860 20.26 14.25 3.10
N GLY A 861 20.64 15.24 2.30
CA GLY A 861 20.49 16.66 2.61
C GLY A 861 19.05 17.14 2.51
N LEU A 862 18.36 17.28 3.64
CA LEU A 862 16.98 17.77 3.71
C LEU A 862 16.80 19.14 3.00
N TRP A 863 17.73 20.07 3.20
CA TRP A 863 17.69 21.38 2.55
C TRP A 863 17.86 21.30 1.03
N MET A 864 18.60 20.32 0.52
CA MET A 864 18.73 20.10 -0.92
C MET A 864 17.39 19.68 -1.51
N LEU A 865 16.72 18.69 -0.88
CA LEU A 865 15.39 18.24 -1.30
C LEU A 865 14.34 19.37 -1.26
N TYR A 866 14.30 20.18 -0.19
CA TYR A 866 13.40 21.34 -0.13
C TYR A 866 13.69 22.35 -1.23
N SER A 867 14.96 22.63 -1.50
CA SER A 867 15.35 23.57 -2.54
C SER A 867 14.98 23.08 -3.94
N THR A 868 15.14 21.78 -4.21
CA THR A 868 14.75 21.17 -5.49
C THR A 868 13.25 21.24 -5.68
N VAL A 869 12.48 20.83 -4.67
CA VAL A 869 11.00 20.89 -4.70
C VAL A 869 10.51 22.33 -4.87
N GLY A 870 11.05 23.28 -4.11
CA GLY A 870 10.68 24.69 -4.24
C GLY A 870 11.02 25.29 -5.60
N TRP A 871 12.19 24.95 -6.15
CA TRP A 871 12.64 25.38 -7.47
C TRP A 871 11.73 24.85 -8.58
N MET A 872 11.45 23.55 -8.58
CA MET A 872 10.57 22.91 -9.56
C MET A 872 9.13 23.43 -9.45
N ALA A 873 8.60 23.57 -8.23
CA ALA A 873 7.27 24.14 -8.01
C ALA A 873 7.15 25.57 -8.55
N THR A 874 8.20 26.39 -8.37
CA THR A 874 8.25 27.76 -8.89
C THR A 874 8.24 27.75 -10.42
N ILE A 875 9.03 26.89 -11.06
CA ILE A 875 9.04 26.75 -12.53
C ILE A 875 7.68 26.28 -13.04
N ASN A 876 7.04 25.30 -12.38
CA ASN A 876 5.70 24.82 -12.74
C ASN A 876 4.67 25.93 -12.67
N PHE A 877 4.68 26.70 -11.58
CA PHE A 877 3.79 27.84 -11.43
C PHE A 877 4.00 28.89 -12.53
N ILE A 878 5.26 29.27 -12.80
CA ILE A 878 5.58 30.26 -13.84
C ILE A 878 5.19 29.75 -15.24
N SER A 879 5.52 28.50 -15.58
CA SER A 879 5.22 27.94 -16.91
C SER A 879 3.71 27.82 -17.14
N LEU A 880 2.93 27.36 -16.15
CA LEU A 880 1.47 27.33 -16.24
C LEU A 880 0.87 28.73 -16.30
N LEU A 881 1.38 29.69 -15.52
CA LEU A 881 0.92 31.08 -15.55
C LEU A 881 1.17 31.71 -16.93
N ILE A 882 2.34 31.50 -17.51
CA ILE A 882 2.65 31.97 -18.87
C ILE A 882 1.70 31.33 -19.88
N PHE A 883 1.53 30.01 -19.83
CA PHE A 883 0.67 29.29 -20.78
C PHE A 883 -0.80 29.74 -20.70
N THR A 884 -1.33 29.97 -19.49
CA THR A 884 -2.76 30.28 -19.27
C THR A 884 -3.09 31.78 -19.35
N GLU A 885 -2.25 32.65 -18.79
CA GLU A 885 -2.55 34.08 -18.63
C GLU A 885 -1.76 35.01 -19.56
N ARG A 886 -0.75 34.50 -20.29
CA ARG A 886 0.09 35.32 -21.19
C ARG A 886 0.03 34.84 -22.66
N PRO A 887 -1.15 34.84 -23.31
CA PRO A 887 -1.21 34.60 -24.74
C PRO A 887 -0.58 35.78 -25.51
N PHE A 888 -0.16 35.51 -26.75
CA PHE A 888 0.35 36.51 -27.67
C PHE A 888 -0.35 36.39 -29.02
N LEU A 889 -0.42 37.49 -29.76
CA LEU A 889 -0.98 37.49 -31.12
C LEU A 889 0.08 36.98 -32.09
N SER A 890 -0.21 35.87 -32.78
CA SER A 890 0.68 35.32 -33.78
C SER A 890 0.76 36.23 -35.00
N ALA A 891 1.97 36.61 -35.39
CA ALA A 891 2.19 37.38 -36.61
C ALA A 891 1.90 36.55 -37.88
N ALA A 892 1.91 35.22 -37.78
CA ALA A 892 1.71 34.31 -38.91
C ALA A 892 0.23 33.99 -39.12
N THR A 893 -0.51 33.69 -38.05
CA THR A 893 -1.91 33.25 -38.14
C THR A 893 -2.91 34.36 -37.80
N GLY A 894 -2.48 35.42 -37.10
CA GLY A 894 -3.38 36.43 -36.54
C GLY A 894 -4.22 35.91 -35.36
N GLU A 895 -3.98 34.68 -34.90
CA GLU A 895 -4.69 34.07 -33.78
C GLU A 895 -3.92 34.25 -32.46
N LEU A 896 -4.63 34.09 -31.34
CA LEU A 896 -4.01 34.07 -30.02
C LEU A 896 -3.31 32.72 -29.79
N GLU A 897 -2.00 32.76 -29.71
CA GLU A 897 -1.12 31.62 -29.41
C GLU A 897 -0.51 31.76 -28.02
N ARG A 898 0.09 30.68 -27.50
CA ARG A 898 0.54 30.56 -26.10
C ARG A 898 1.90 29.89 -26.02
N PHE A 899 2.74 30.36 -25.11
CA PHE A 899 4.04 29.73 -24.87
C PHE A 899 3.89 28.44 -24.06
N MET A 900 4.59 27.39 -24.47
CA MET A 900 4.62 26.10 -23.77
C MET A 900 6.02 25.47 -23.77
N TRP A 901 6.13 24.33 -23.09
CA TRP A 901 7.38 23.55 -23.01
C TRP A 901 7.82 23.01 -24.34
#